data_AF-A0A9X3PR75-F1
#
_entry.id   AF-A0A9X3PR75-F1
#
_cell.length_a   1.000
_cell.length_b   1.000
_cell.length_c   1.000
_cell.angle_alpha   90.00
_cell.angle_beta   90.00
_cell.angle_gamma   90.00
#
_symmetry.space_group_name_H-M   'P 1'
#
loop_
_entity.id
_entity.type
_entity.pdbx_description
1 polymer ?
#
loop_
_entity_poly.entity_id
_entity_poly.type
_entity_poly.pdbx_seq_one_letter_code
_entity_poly.pdbx_strand_id
1 'polypeptide(L)'
;MELSYKQRWELGLLVVLSVVVAAAAVTAGRFDLVSANRAGVMYDKSYSQAAFPGGANEWIEGDWAVKPEGLTLTAGQSGTLTIRVENDQEGRLVAFLYGRANRGLHSYVMVSEDGHIFREVARDVSLDAERVHLTSSVGHGEVTWFRLQWDMDQTFPVGAPATLSRMRVVVLGPPFTIPNLPIASLLIMGPALAYVLRSLIRPSGALSYGLAVLCGLAALTEALAGWKIGENPQQWWELVILSRERAGYLMVPYVVLLVLLGWHARAGRGSSPLERALPFFALGGVLAWGGSTRLGALAEVAWSRLDPDVVNYLLLAEGMSSPYDTGSREPLWVWVIKGWFGLVGNSPLNLRYLTVILSLLLLMLAYKLFRDYTGSTLLGILVAWLLSVNPYLVSLSLRGLREEAYLISVLCLFYFVFVHNGKMSFRNQAVGLALSGAAAQLLRFNSYMFVLPLWVVWTWRQGAGRFKACTLSLAFIIIVSVPHLVHNYQQFGDPLYSMNVHFVWARNIEFVMLKDIGCDGCPTREEMEVNSTPGPSLGAFEYLFGLHSVQEVMSRTAQGYLDLYLRPTDLFETQTGTQSRIAYAFYLLGLGLILFNQYRVVLAVIVLLANAIPFVMTLGFDQRLAIQTAPFVTFILAYGLWWSFERVTHLSHALGASARAIRHSTEYGFWHILNTGTRRKVRFPFVRGKLDTGEAAWHARTRGGE
;
A
#
# COMPACT_ATOMS: atom_id res chain seq x y z
N MET A 1 15.28 19.46 28.37
CA MET A 1 15.73 18.74 29.58
C MET A 1 17.08 18.18 29.25
N GLU A 2 18.09 18.62 29.98
CA GLU A 2 19.46 18.19 29.72
C GLU A 2 19.73 16.89 30.47
N LEU A 3 20.11 15.84 29.73
CA LEU A 3 20.67 14.64 30.34
C LEU A 3 21.92 15.06 31.12
N SER A 4 22.09 14.50 32.32
CA SER A 4 23.34 14.70 33.09
C SER A 4 24.53 14.18 32.29
N TYR A 5 25.74 14.67 32.57
CA TYR A 5 26.95 14.18 31.92
C TYR A 5 27.06 12.65 31.97
N LYS A 6 26.79 12.06 33.14
CA LYS A 6 26.73 10.61 33.33
C LYS A 6 25.71 9.95 32.41
N GLN A 7 24.49 10.49 32.32
CA GLN A 7 23.44 9.92 31.47
C GLN A 7 23.77 10.03 29.97
N ARG A 8 24.41 11.13 29.53
CA ARG A 8 24.89 11.25 28.15
C ARG A 8 25.96 10.20 27.83
N TRP A 9 26.86 9.96 28.78
CA TRP A 9 27.92 8.95 28.63
C TRP A 9 27.36 7.53 28.62
N GLU A 10 26.44 7.20 29.54
CA GLU A 10 25.75 5.90 29.58
C GLU A 10 24.92 5.65 28.30
N LEU A 11 24.19 6.66 27.82
CA LEU A 11 23.45 6.57 26.56
C LEU A 11 24.40 6.37 25.37
N GLY A 12 25.51 7.12 25.33
CA GLY A 12 26.54 6.98 24.31
C GLY A 12 27.14 5.58 24.28
N LEU A 13 27.50 5.03 25.45
CA LEU A 13 27.98 3.66 25.60
C LEU A 13 26.95 2.65 25.07
N LEU A 14 25.68 2.79 25.45
CA LEU A 14 24.62 1.90 25.02
C LEU A 14 24.39 1.96 23.50
N VAL A 15 24.41 3.15 22.90
CA VAL A 15 24.29 3.32 21.45
C VAL A 15 25.46 2.67 20.73
N VAL A 16 26.70 2.87 21.19
CA VAL A 16 27.89 2.24 20.61
C VAL A 16 27.79 0.71 20.68
N LEU A 17 27.43 0.16 21.84
CA LEU A 17 27.22 -1.29 21.99
C LEU A 17 26.12 -1.80 21.06
N SER A 18 25.01 -1.08 20.95
CA SER A 18 23.90 -1.48 20.07
C SER A 18 24.30 -1.43 18.59
N VAL A 19 25.12 -0.45 18.17
CA VAL A 19 25.70 -0.39 16.82
C VAL A 19 26.64 -1.57 16.57
N VAL A 20 27.50 -1.92 17.52
CA VAL A 20 28.41 -3.07 17.39
C VAL A 20 27.62 -4.37 17.25
N VAL A 21 26.59 -4.58 18.08
CA VAL A 21 25.73 -5.77 18.00
C VAL A 21 24.95 -5.80 16.68
N ALA A 22 24.41 -4.66 16.23
CA ALA A 22 23.71 -4.57 14.96
C ALA A 22 24.64 -4.84 13.78
N ALA A 23 25.85 -4.26 13.77
CA ALA A 23 26.85 -4.51 12.75
C ALA A 23 27.24 -6.00 12.72
N ALA A 24 27.53 -6.61 13.88
CA ALA A 24 27.86 -8.03 13.98
C ALA A 24 26.72 -8.92 13.43
N ALA A 25 25.48 -8.63 13.80
CA ALA A 25 24.31 -9.35 13.32
C ALA A 25 24.08 -9.16 11.81
N VAL A 26 24.29 -7.96 11.26
CA VAL A 26 24.25 -7.71 9.80
C VAL A 26 25.37 -8.48 9.10
N THR A 27 26.61 -8.42 9.59
CA THR A 27 27.75 -9.15 8.98
C THR A 27 27.58 -10.66 9.06
N ALA A 28 26.86 -11.17 10.05
CA ALA A 28 26.51 -12.58 10.19
C ALA A 28 25.25 -12.98 9.38
N GLY A 29 24.71 -12.07 8.56
CA GLY A 29 23.52 -12.30 7.73
C GLY A 29 22.22 -12.49 8.51
N ARG A 30 22.19 -12.12 9.80
CA ARG A 30 20.99 -12.30 10.66
C ARG A 30 19.84 -11.39 10.28
N PHE A 31 20.15 -10.29 9.60
CA PHE A 31 19.17 -9.35 9.07
C PHE A 31 19.05 -9.41 7.56
N ASP A 32 19.58 -10.45 6.90
CA ASP A 32 19.47 -10.51 5.44
C ASP A 32 18.02 -10.80 5.03
N LEU A 33 17.47 -9.89 4.24
CA LEU A 33 16.34 -10.19 3.38
C LEU A 33 16.87 -11.08 2.27
N VAL A 34 16.63 -12.37 2.42
CA VAL A 34 16.86 -13.35 1.38
C VAL A 34 15.65 -13.27 0.46
N SER A 35 15.82 -12.74 -0.75
CA SER A 35 14.76 -12.80 -1.76
C SER A 35 14.37 -14.26 -2.01
N ALA A 36 13.14 -14.51 -2.43
CA ALA A 36 12.87 -15.75 -3.15
C ALA A 36 13.84 -15.84 -4.35
N ASN A 37 14.07 -17.05 -4.88
CA ASN A 37 14.89 -17.23 -6.09
C ASN A 37 14.51 -16.16 -7.13
N ARG A 38 15.52 -15.45 -7.65
CA ARG A 38 15.31 -14.30 -8.53
C ARG A 38 14.74 -14.81 -9.83
N ALA A 39 13.43 -14.69 -10.02
CA ALA A 39 12.78 -15.10 -11.26
C ALA A 39 13.02 -14.03 -12.35
N GLY A 40 14.08 -14.21 -13.14
CA GLY A 40 14.24 -13.53 -14.41
C GLY A 40 13.24 -14.12 -15.41
N VAL A 41 12.32 -13.33 -15.92
CA VAL A 41 11.34 -13.82 -16.90
C VAL A 41 12.03 -13.85 -18.26
N MET A 42 12.35 -15.04 -18.75
CA MET A 42 12.99 -15.19 -20.07
C MET A 42 11.95 -15.32 -21.18
N TYR A 43 10.80 -15.90 -20.84
CA TYR A 43 9.67 -16.03 -21.75
C TYR A 43 8.37 -15.86 -20.98
N ASP A 44 7.45 -15.06 -21.49
CA ASP A 44 6.12 -14.88 -20.90
C ASP A 44 5.15 -14.45 -22.00
N LYS A 45 4.37 -15.41 -22.48
CA LYS A 45 3.41 -15.19 -23.56
C LYS A 45 2.04 -15.67 -23.14
N SER A 46 1.07 -14.76 -23.22
CA SER A 46 -0.35 -15.07 -23.16
C SER A 46 -0.81 -15.43 -24.56
N TYR A 47 -1.32 -16.63 -24.76
CA TYR A 47 -1.84 -17.10 -26.04
C TYR A 47 -3.30 -16.68 -26.26
N SER A 48 -3.94 -16.11 -25.24
CA SER A 48 -5.32 -15.59 -25.26
C SER A 48 -5.46 -14.16 -25.82
N GLN A 49 -4.36 -13.47 -26.09
CA GLN A 49 -4.38 -12.14 -26.72
C GLN A 49 -4.09 -12.34 -28.21
N ALA A 50 -5.08 -12.01 -29.05
CA ALA A 50 -5.17 -12.40 -30.45
C ALA A 50 -4.08 -11.77 -31.35
N ALA A 51 -3.93 -12.40 -32.52
CA ALA A 51 -2.95 -12.19 -33.61
C ALA A 51 -1.47 -12.53 -33.31
N PHE A 52 -1.03 -13.66 -33.86
CA PHE A 52 0.36 -14.13 -33.84
C PHE A 52 1.10 -13.73 -35.10
N PRO A 53 2.13 -12.87 -35.03
CA PRO A 53 3.39 -13.17 -35.66
C PRO A 53 4.15 -14.11 -34.72
N GLY A 54 4.53 -15.30 -35.20
CA GLY A 54 5.55 -16.09 -34.50
C GLY A 54 6.76 -15.20 -34.26
N GLY A 55 7.15 -15.02 -33.00
CA GLY A 55 8.40 -14.32 -32.71
C GLY A 55 9.57 -15.14 -33.27
N ALA A 56 10.71 -14.50 -33.58
CA ALA A 56 11.90 -15.20 -34.11
C ALA A 56 12.42 -16.35 -33.21
N ASN A 57 11.90 -16.47 -31.99
CA ASN A 57 12.27 -17.45 -30.98
C ASN A 57 11.15 -18.48 -30.68
N GLU A 58 10.09 -18.55 -31.49
CA GLU A 58 8.95 -19.46 -31.23
C GLU A 58 8.45 -20.13 -32.52
N TRP A 59 8.25 -21.45 -32.43
CA TRP A 59 7.70 -22.27 -33.50
C TRP A 59 6.52 -23.08 -32.99
N ILE A 60 5.38 -22.94 -33.65
CA ILE A 60 4.15 -23.67 -33.36
C ILE A 60 3.88 -24.59 -34.55
N GLU A 61 3.81 -25.89 -34.30
CA GLU A 61 3.62 -26.94 -35.30
C GLU A 61 2.47 -27.87 -34.91
N GLY A 62 1.86 -28.53 -35.89
CA GLY A 62 0.74 -29.46 -35.68
C GLY A 62 -0.63 -28.77 -35.74
N ASP A 63 -1.61 -29.37 -35.06
CA ASP A 63 -3.03 -29.11 -35.23
C ASP A 63 -3.58 -27.99 -34.31
N TRP A 64 -2.71 -27.12 -33.80
CA TRP A 64 -3.12 -26.06 -32.88
C TRP A 64 -4.16 -25.12 -33.50
N ALA A 65 -5.33 -25.02 -32.87
CA ALA A 65 -6.30 -23.98 -33.17
C ALA A 65 -6.10 -22.79 -32.24
N VAL A 66 -5.70 -21.64 -32.79
CA VAL A 66 -5.60 -20.38 -32.04
C VAL A 66 -7.00 -19.84 -31.77
N LYS A 67 -7.37 -19.71 -30.50
CA LYS A 67 -8.66 -19.17 -30.06
C LYS A 67 -8.47 -18.04 -29.04
N PRO A 68 -9.50 -17.22 -28.75
CA PRO A 68 -9.42 -16.18 -27.72
C PRO A 68 -9.03 -16.72 -26.34
N GLU A 69 -9.29 -17.99 -26.04
CA GLU A 69 -8.88 -18.60 -24.77
C GLU A 69 -7.41 -19.06 -24.74
N GLY A 70 -6.74 -19.18 -25.89
CA GLY A 70 -5.39 -19.70 -26.01
C GLY A 70 -5.15 -20.62 -27.22
N LEU A 71 -4.04 -21.36 -27.20
CA LEU A 71 -3.81 -22.44 -28.16
C LEU A 71 -4.65 -23.65 -27.75
N THR A 72 -5.49 -24.16 -28.65
CA THR A 72 -6.42 -25.25 -28.35
C THR A 72 -6.16 -26.49 -29.20
N LEU A 73 -6.33 -27.66 -28.59
CA LEU A 73 -6.33 -28.97 -29.26
C LEU A 73 -7.63 -29.73 -28.93
N THR A 74 -8.21 -30.37 -29.94
CA THR A 74 -9.35 -31.28 -29.81
C THR A 74 -8.91 -32.75 -29.79
N ALA A 75 -9.82 -33.68 -29.50
CA ALA A 75 -9.51 -35.11 -29.48
C ALA A 75 -8.88 -35.59 -30.79
N GLY A 76 -7.82 -36.40 -30.70
CA GLY A 76 -7.09 -36.95 -31.84
C GLY A 76 -6.11 -35.98 -32.53
N GLN A 77 -5.98 -34.75 -32.02
CA GLN A 77 -5.03 -33.77 -32.52
C GLN A 77 -3.75 -33.76 -31.70
N SER A 78 -2.64 -33.41 -32.36
CA SER A 78 -1.36 -33.21 -31.68
C SER A 78 -0.75 -31.87 -32.08
N GLY A 79 0.01 -31.29 -31.16
CA GLY A 79 0.62 -29.98 -31.36
C GLY A 79 1.96 -29.86 -30.65
N THR A 80 2.90 -29.18 -31.28
CA THR A 80 4.22 -28.90 -30.71
C THR A 80 4.45 -27.39 -30.64
N LEU A 81 4.95 -26.92 -29.51
CA LEU A 81 5.37 -25.54 -29.27
C LEU A 81 6.84 -25.58 -28.86
N THR A 82 7.71 -25.05 -29.72
CA THR A 82 9.14 -24.94 -29.45
C THR A 82 9.49 -23.48 -29.22
N ILE A 83 10.19 -23.18 -28.13
CA ILE A 83 10.61 -21.84 -27.73
C ILE A 83 12.12 -21.84 -27.48
N ARG A 84 12.82 -20.90 -28.10
CA ARG A 84 14.22 -20.60 -27.83
C ARG A 84 14.31 -19.64 -26.64
N VAL A 85 14.91 -20.11 -25.55
CA VAL A 85 15.08 -19.34 -24.32
C VAL A 85 16.58 -19.10 -24.12
N GLU A 86 16.99 -17.85 -23.94
CA GLU A 86 18.35 -17.55 -23.50
C GLU A 86 18.49 -18.01 -22.05
N ASN A 87 19.55 -18.75 -21.76
CA ASN A 87 19.79 -19.32 -20.44
C ASN A 87 20.89 -18.52 -19.75
N ASP A 88 20.73 -18.26 -18.45
CA ASP A 88 21.88 -17.81 -17.68
C ASP A 88 22.84 -18.99 -17.47
N GLN A 89 24.15 -18.73 -17.37
CA GLN A 89 25.15 -19.79 -17.20
C GLN A 89 24.91 -20.67 -15.95
N GLU A 90 24.05 -20.20 -15.04
CA GLU A 90 23.66 -20.89 -13.81
C GLU A 90 22.54 -21.94 -14.00
N GLY A 91 21.83 -21.95 -15.13
CA GLY A 91 21.01 -23.06 -15.61
C GLY A 91 19.72 -23.34 -14.83
N ARG A 92 19.26 -22.41 -13.97
CA ARG A 92 18.11 -22.66 -13.08
C ARG A 92 16.77 -22.33 -13.73
N LEU A 93 16.45 -22.98 -14.85
CA LEU A 93 15.21 -22.74 -15.57
C LEU A 93 14.00 -23.44 -14.91
N VAL A 94 12.89 -22.72 -14.81
CA VAL A 94 11.57 -23.25 -14.39
C VAL A 94 10.51 -22.78 -15.38
N ALA A 95 9.75 -23.73 -15.93
CA ALA A 95 8.60 -23.44 -16.77
C ALA A 95 7.31 -23.53 -15.95
N PHE A 96 6.41 -22.58 -16.19
CA PHE A 96 5.05 -22.52 -15.69
C PHE A 96 4.09 -22.59 -16.86
N LEU A 97 3.23 -23.59 -16.86
CA LEU A 97 2.22 -23.80 -17.89
C LEU A 97 0.85 -23.44 -17.32
N TYR A 98 0.09 -22.59 -18.01
CA TYR A 98 -1.24 -22.16 -17.59
C TYR A 98 -2.26 -22.51 -18.66
N GLY A 99 -3.28 -23.27 -18.29
CA GLY A 99 -4.26 -23.73 -19.25
C GLY A 99 -5.35 -24.59 -18.63
N ARG A 100 -6.18 -25.17 -19.50
CA ARG A 100 -7.14 -26.21 -19.13
C ARG A 100 -6.66 -27.52 -19.73
N ALA A 101 -6.30 -28.46 -18.87
CA ALA A 101 -6.03 -29.84 -19.28
C ALA A 101 -7.33 -30.65 -19.19
N ASN A 102 -7.51 -31.58 -20.13
CA ASN A 102 -8.55 -32.59 -20.01
C ASN A 102 -7.92 -33.94 -19.71
N ARG A 103 -8.72 -34.84 -19.13
CA ARG A 103 -8.34 -36.25 -19.08
C ARG A 103 -8.13 -36.72 -20.53
N GLY A 104 -7.00 -37.37 -20.81
CA GLY A 104 -6.58 -37.76 -22.16
C GLY A 104 -5.59 -36.81 -22.85
N LEU A 105 -5.23 -35.67 -22.23
CA LEU A 105 -4.10 -34.87 -22.69
C LEU A 105 -2.80 -35.51 -22.20
N HIS A 106 -1.96 -35.93 -23.14
CA HIS A 106 -0.58 -36.33 -22.88
C HIS A 106 0.34 -35.17 -23.25
N SER A 107 1.05 -34.64 -22.27
CA SER A 107 1.99 -33.54 -22.49
C SER A 107 3.42 -33.98 -22.23
N TYR A 108 4.34 -33.65 -23.12
CA TYR A 108 5.77 -33.89 -22.99
C TYR A 108 6.48 -32.56 -22.94
N VAL A 109 7.26 -32.36 -21.88
CA VAL A 109 8.17 -31.23 -21.75
C VAL A 109 9.56 -31.73 -22.07
N MET A 110 10.16 -31.18 -23.12
CA MET A 110 11.49 -31.54 -23.58
C MET A 110 12.40 -30.32 -23.64
N VAL A 111 13.70 -30.55 -23.48
CA VAL A 111 14.73 -29.52 -23.62
C VAL A 111 15.82 -29.96 -24.60
N SER A 112 16.46 -29.00 -25.26
CA SER A 112 17.55 -29.21 -26.20
C SER A 112 18.55 -28.04 -26.12
N GLU A 113 19.85 -28.32 -26.24
CA GLU A 113 20.89 -27.29 -26.28
C GLU A 113 21.15 -26.79 -27.71
N ASP A 114 20.98 -27.67 -28.69
CA ASP A 114 21.28 -27.39 -30.10
C ASP A 114 20.02 -27.06 -30.94
N GLY A 115 18.83 -27.25 -30.36
CA GLY A 115 17.56 -27.08 -31.07
C GLY A 115 17.21 -28.25 -32.00
N HIS A 116 18.00 -29.32 -31.99
CA HIS A 116 17.81 -30.49 -32.85
C HIS A 116 17.50 -31.76 -32.05
N ILE A 117 18.26 -32.02 -30.99
CA ILE A 117 18.10 -33.23 -30.17
C ILE A 117 17.39 -32.85 -28.87
N PHE A 118 16.14 -33.30 -28.73
CA PHE A 118 15.29 -33.01 -27.58
C PHE A 118 15.27 -34.18 -26.59
N ARG A 119 15.49 -33.88 -25.31
CA ARG A 119 15.42 -34.83 -24.21
C ARG A 119 14.17 -34.55 -23.37
N GLU A 120 13.39 -35.59 -23.10
CA GLU A 120 12.23 -35.54 -22.21
C GLU A 120 12.66 -35.23 -20.76
N VAL A 121 12.03 -34.22 -20.17
CA VAL A 121 12.24 -33.77 -18.78
C VAL A 121 11.04 -34.10 -17.91
N ALA A 122 9.84 -33.95 -18.45
CA ALA A 122 8.60 -34.28 -17.76
C ALA A 122 7.53 -34.79 -18.74
N ARG A 123 6.61 -35.61 -18.22
CA ARG A 123 5.50 -36.21 -18.95
C ARG A 123 4.21 -36.03 -18.15
N ASP A 124 3.09 -35.86 -18.84
CA ASP A 124 1.74 -35.69 -18.29
C ASP A 124 1.64 -34.56 -17.25
N VAL A 125 2.31 -33.44 -17.53
CA VAL A 125 2.32 -32.22 -16.72
C VAL A 125 0.94 -31.55 -16.75
N SER A 126 0.44 -31.18 -15.58
CA SER A 126 -0.80 -30.42 -15.46
C SER A 126 -0.64 -28.98 -15.96
N LEU A 127 -1.70 -28.48 -16.60
CA LEU A 127 -1.78 -27.07 -17.04
C LEU A 127 -2.30 -26.12 -15.95
N ASP A 128 -2.55 -26.64 -14.74
CA ASP A 128 -3.03 -25.86 -13.59
C ASP A 128 -1.87 -25.18 -12.84
N ALA A 129 -1.03 -24.42 -13.56
CA ALA A 129 0.13 -23.70 -13.03
C ALA A 129 1.21 -24.58 -12.38
N GLU A 130 1.35 -25.83 -12.84
CA GLU A 130 2.41 -26.73 -12.37
C GLU A 130 3.80 -26.20 -12.72
N ARG A 131 4.76 -26.44 -11.82
CA ARG A 131 6.15 -25.98 -11.96
C ARG A 131 6.99 -27.12 -12.50
N VAL A 132 7.51 -26.95 -13.72
CA VAL A 132 8.46 -27.89 -14.30
C VAL A 132 9.86 -27.39 -14.07
N HIS A 133 10.61 -28.07 -13.22
CA HIS A 133 12.01 -27.76 -12.95
C HIS A 133 12.89 -28.31 -14.08
N LEU A 134 13.51 -27.42 -14.86
CA LEU A 134 14.33 -27.79 -16.01
C LEU A 134 15.82 -27.89 -15.67
N THR A 135 16.21 -27.41 -14.49
CA THR A 135 17.62 -27.24 -14.06
C THR A 135 18.48 -28.49 -14.19
N SER A 136 17.97 -29.68 -13.88
CA SER A 136 18.75 -30.92 -13.95
C SER A 136 19.00 -31.42 -15.38
N SER A 137 18.29 -30.86 -16.37
CA SER A 137 18.26 -31.37 -17.74
C SER A 137 18.85 -30.41 -18.76
N VAL A 138 19.23 -29.20 -18.34
CA VAL A 138 19.81 -28.15 -19.18
C VAL A 138 21.29 -28.03 -18.84
N GLY A 139 22.19 -28.19 -19.80
CA GLY A 139 23.62 -27.93 -19.59
C GLY A 139 23.95 -26.44 -19.57
N HIS A 140 25.24 -26.12 -19.46
CA HIS A 140 25.74 -24.75 -19.29
C HIS A 140 25.73 -23.91 -20.59
N GLY A 141 24.95 -24.30 -21.60
CA GLY A 141 24.82 -23.55 -22.85
C GLY A 141 24.09 -22.22 -22.65
N GLU A 142 24.42 -21.22 -23.47
CA GLU A 142 23.79 -19.88 -23.46
C GLU A 142 22.34 -19.89 -23.97
N VAL A 143 21.95 -20.95 -24.69
CA VAL A 143 20.64 -21.08 -25.32
C VAL A 143 20.08 -22.45 -24.99
N THR A 144 18.83 -22.45 -24.55
CA THR A 144 18.07 -23.67 -24.29
C THR A 144 16.77 -23.62 -25.08
N TRP A 145 16.55 -24.64 -25.88
CA TRP A 145 15.33 -24.85 -26.62
C TRP A 145 14.38 -25.67 -25.76
N PHE A 146 13.23 -25.09 -25.46
CA PHE A 146 12.16 -25.74 -24.74
C PHE A 146 11.11 -26.20 -25.74
N ARG A 147 10.72 -27.48 -25.71
CA ARG A 147 9.65 -28.01 -26.56
C ARG A 147 8.55 -28.61 -25.69
N LEU A 148 7.35 -28.10 -25.87
CA LEU A 148 6.13 -28.63 -25.31
C LEU A 148 5.38 -29.36 -26.42
N GLN A 149 5.23 -30.68 -26.30
CA GLN A 149 4.46 -31.49 -27.24
C GLN A 149 3.23 -32.03 -26.55
N TRP A 150 2.06 -31.83 -27.15
CA TRP A 150 0.78 -32.33 -26.66
C TRP A 150 0.18 -33.31 -27.66
N ASP A 151 -0.38 -34.39 -27.14
CA ASP A 151 -1.14 -35.38 -27.88
C ASP A 151 -2.46 -35.64 -27.14
N MET A 152 -3.58 -35.50 -27.84
CA MET A 152 -4.91 -35.72 -27.29
C MET A 152 -5.43 -37.08 -27.72
N ASP A 153 -5.67 -37.98 -26.76
CA ASP A 153 -6.17 -39.33 -27.03
C ASP A 153 -7.48 -39.30 -27.84
N GLN A 154 -7.52 -40.06 -28.94
CA GLN A 154 -8.68 -40.22 -29.82
C GLN A 154 -9.89 -40.85 -29.10
N THR A 155 -9.64 -41.62 -28.04
CA THR A 155 -10.68 -42.36 -27.31
C THR A 155 -11.46 -41.49 -26.33
N PHE A 156 -11.01 -40.26 -26.07
CA PHE A 156 -11.70 -39.36 -25.16
C PHE A 156 -12.94 -38.75 -25.84
N PRO A 157 -14.13 -38.83 -25.20
CA PRO A 157 -15.35 -38.26 -25.76
C PRO A 157 -15.17 -36.76 -26.03
N VAL A 158 -15.89 -36.22 -27.02
CA VAL A 158 -15.90 -34.80 -27.44
C VAL A 158 -16.20 -33.88 -26.25
N GLY A 159 -15.18 -33.63 -25.43
CA GLY A 159 -15.20 -32.76 -24.27
C GLY A 159 -14.73 -31.35 -24.64
N ALA A 160 -14.62 -30.49 -23.64
CA ALA A 160 -13.98 -29.19 -23.83
C ALA A 160 -12.55 -29.39 -24.42
N PRO A 161 -12.07 -28.56 -25.34
CA PRO A 161 -10.71 -28.68 -25.88
C PRO A 161 -9.65 -28.43 -24.79
N ALA A 162 -8.49 -29.07 -24.89
CA ALA A 162 -7.34 -28.70 -24.08
C ALA A 162 -6.84 -27.32 -24.53
N THR A 163 -6.52 -26.42 -23.60
CA THR A 163 -6.19 -25.02 -23.92
C THR A 163 -4.93 -24.57 -23.20
N LEU A 164 -3.89 -24.14 -23.93
CA LEU A 164 -2.76 -23.38 -23.39
C LEU A 164 -3.11 -21.89 -23.41
N SER A 165 -3.40 -21.31 -22.25
CA SER A 165 -3.73 -19.89 -22.14
C SER A 165 -2.50 -19.01 -22.01
N ARG A 166 -1.46 -19.47 -21.32
CA ARG A 166 -0.21 -18.74 -21.10
C ARG A 166 0.93 -19.70 -20.79
N MET A 167 2.12 -19.35 -21.24
CA MET A 167 3.34 -20.03 -20.83
C MET A 167 4.36 -19.01 -20.33
N ARG A 168 5.04 -19.36 -19.24
CA ARG A 168 6.08 -18.54 -18.66
C ARG A 168 7.31 -19.39 -18.34
N VAL A 169 8.46 -19.03 -18.89
CA VAL A 169 9.75 -19.61 -18.52
C VAL A 169 10.53 -18.56 -17.75
N VAL A 170 10.93 -18.93 -16.54
CA VAL A 170 11.75 -18.07 -15.69
C VAL A 170 13.08 -18.75 -15.39
N VAL A 171 14.13 -17.96 -15.40
CA VAL A 171 15.42 -18.31 -14.81
C VAL A 171 15.34 -17.96 -13.33
N LEU A 172 15.69 -18.89 -12.46
CA LEU A 172 15.76 -18.71 -11.02
C LEU A 172 17.20 -18.42 -10.59
N GLY A 173 17.61 -17.16 -10.69
CA GLY A 173 18.89 -16.72 -10.16
C GLY A 173 19.02 -16.99 -8.65
N PRO A 174 20.26 -17.10 -8.13
CA PRO A 174 20.51 -17.38 -6.73
C PRO A 174 19.86 -16.29 -5.89
N PRO A 175 19.28 -16.64 -4.73
CA PRO A 175 18.57 -15.67 -3.90
C PRO A 175 19.49 -14.50 -3.60
N PHE A 176 18.96 -13.29 -3.77
CA PHE A 176 19.71 -12.08 -3.47
C PHE A 176 19.55 -11.77 -1.99
N THR A 177 20.67 -11.56 -1.31
CA THR A 177 20.69 -11.17 0.08
C THR A 177 20.90 -9.67 0.19
N ILE A 178 19.91 -8.98 0.73
CA ILE A 178 20.00 -7.55 1.04
C ILE A 178 20.00 -7.40 2.56
N PRO A 179 20.98 -6.69 3.16
CA PRO A 179 20.90 -6.40 4.58
C PRO A 179 19.67 -5.54 4.88
N ASN A 180 18.83 -5.97 5.81
CA ASN A 180 17.65 -5.23 6.27
C ASN A 180 18.06 -4.11 7.24
N LEU A 181 18.70 -3.08 6.70
CA LEU A 181 19.14 -1.92 7.47
C LEU A 181 18.01 -1.25 8.27
N PRO A 182 16.76 -1.15 7.76
CA PRO A 182 15.65 -0.62 8.57
C PRO A 182 15.42 -1.40 9.86
N ILE A 183 15.39 -2.74 9.81
CA ILE A 183 15.25 -3.56 11.03
C ILE A 183 16.50 -3.47 11.90
N ALA A 184 17.70 -3.49 11.31
CA ALA A 184 18.94 -3.33 12.07
C ALA A 184 18.97 -2.00 12.85
N SER A 185 18.38 -0.94 12.29
CA SER A 185 18.24 0.35 12.98
C SER A 185 17.37 0.27 14.25
N LEU A 186 16.37 -0.62 14.29
CA LEU A 186 15.56 -0.85 15.49
C LEU A 186 16.34 -1.51 16.62
N LEU A 187 17.32 -2.36 16.29
CA LEU A 187 18.23 -2.93 17.28
C LEU A 187 19.09 -1.86 17.95
N ILE A 188 19.39 -0.78 17.22
CA ILE A 188 20.14 0.38 17.74
C ILE A 188 19.21 1.29 18.56
N MET A 189 18.04 1.61 18.02
CA MET A 189 17.15 2.60 18.62
C MET A 189 16.39 2.06 19.83
N GLY A 190 16.02 0.78 19.85
CA GLY A 190 15.22 0.16 20.92
C GLY A 190 15.85 0.27 22.31
N PRO A 191 17.10 -0.20 22.50
CA PRO A 191 17.82 -0.09 23.77
C PRO A 191 18.03 1.36 24.21
N ALA A 192 18.42 2.24 23.27
CA ALA A 192 18.60 3.66 23.54
C ALA A 192 17.30 4.31 24.05
N LEU A 193 16.16 3.99 23.43
CA LEU A 193 14.87 4.48 23.90
C LEU A 193 14.53 3.90 25.28
N ALA A 194 14.69 2.59 25.49
CA ALA A 194 14.45 1.94 26.77
C ALA A 194 15.26 2.58 27.90
N TYR A 195 16.52 2.93 27.63
CA TYR A 195 17.37 3.69 28.55
C TYR A 195 16.80 5.07 28.85
N VAL A 196 16.49 5.87 27.81
CA VAL A 196 15.96 7.24 28.00
C VAL A 196 14.67 7.20 28.81
N LEU A 197 13.75 6.29 28.47
CA LEU A 197 12.51 6.05 29.19
C LEU A 197 12.75 5.74 30.66
N ARG A 198 13.61 4.75 30.94
CA ARG A 198 13.90 4.35 32.30
C ARG A 198 14.57 5.48 33.06
N SER A 199 15.51 6.19 32.45
CA SER A 199 16.26 7.27 33.08
C SER A 199 15.37 8.44 33.53
N LEU A 200 14.26 8.68 32.82
CA LEU A 200 13.31 9.74 33.12
C LEU A 200 12.31 9.33 34.22
N ILE A 201 11.95 8.05 34.30
CA ILE A 201 11.04 7.54 35.35
C ILE A 201 11.82 7.24 36.63
N ARG A 202 12.96 6.58 36.50
CA ARG A 202 13.83 6.11 37.58
C ARG A 202 15.29 6.04 37.09
N PRO A 203 16.10 7.08 37.36
CA PRO A 203 17.50 7.15 36.91
C PRO A 203 18.33 5.92 37.32
N SER A 204 18.05 5.35 38.50
CA SER A 204 18.72 4.14 38.99
C SER A 204 18.34 2.92 38.16
N GLY A 205 19.36 2.28 37.57
CA GLY A 205 19.22 1.08 36.76
C GLY A 205 18.79 1.32 35.32
N ALA A 206 18.82 2.56 34.82
CA ALA A 206 18.51 2.87 33.42
C ALA A 206 19.45 2.16 32.44
N LEU A 207 20.77 2.19 32.72
CA LEU A 207 21.77 1.48 31.93
C LEU A 207 21.51 -0.02 31.91
N SER A 208 21.30 -0.63 33.08
CA SER A 208 21.01 -2.06 33.20
C SER A 208 19.74 -2.46 32.43
N TYR A 209 18.70 -1.62 32.46
CA TYR A 209 17.48 -1.85 31.70
C TYR A 209 17.71 -1.76 30.19
N GLY A 210 18.43 -0.73 29.72
CA GLY A 210 18.81 -0.59 28.31
C GLY A 210 19.65 -1.77 27.81
N LEU A 211 20.64 -2.20 28.59
CA LEU A 211 21.46 -3.38 28.29
C LEU A 211 20.64 -4.67 28.28
N ALA A 212 19.70 -4.84 29.21
CA ALA A 212 18.81 -6.01 29.22
C ALA A 212 17.93 -6.06 27.95
N VAL A 213 17.43 -4.91 27.48
CA VAL A 213 16.69 -4.83 26.21
C VAL A 213 17.59 -5.19 25.02
N LEU A 214 18.83 -4.68 24.98
CA LEU A 214 19.80 -5.05 23.94
C LEU A 214 20.09 -6.55 23.93
N CYS A 215 20.39 -7.13 25.09
CA CYS A 215 20.63 -8.58 25.23
C CYS A 215 19.42 -9.41 24.81
N GLY A 216 18.20 -8.99 25.20
CA GLY A 216 16.97 -9.67 24.80
C GLY A 216 16.74 -9.65 23.29
N LEU A 217 16.96 -8.50 22.64
CA LEU A 217 16.85 -8.38 21.19
C LEU A 217 17.95 -9.17 20.45
N ALA A 218 19.18 -9.16 20.96
CA ALA A 218 20.27 -9.94 20.39
C ALA A 218 19.99 -11.45 20.49
N ALA A 219 19.55 -11.93 21.66
CA ALA A 219 19.18 -13.33 21.88
C ALA A 219 18.00 -13.75 20.99
N LEU A 220 16.98 -12.88 20.84
CA LEU A 220 15.87 -13.13 19.92
C LEU A 220 16.35 -13.23 18.47
N THR A 221 17.23 -12.32 18.04
CA THR A 221 17.80 -12.33 16.69
C THR A 221 18.56 -13.63 16.41
N GLU A 222 19.35 -14.10 17.37
CA GLU A 222 20.11 -15.34 17.23
C GLU A 222 19.21 -16.59 17.28
N ALA A 223 18.21 -16.61 18.16
CA ALA A 223 17.22 -17.69 18.22
C ALA A 223 16.46 -17.84 16.89
N LEU A 224 16.08 -16.71 16.28
CA LEU A 224 15.42 -16.68 14.97
C LEU A 224 16.34 -17.16 13.85
N ALA A 225 17.63 -16.87 13.93
CA ALA A 225 18.60 -17.32 12.94
C ALA A 225 18.86 -18.83 13.00
N GLY A 226 18.72 -19.45 14.18
CA GLY A 226 18.86 -20.89 14.39
C GLY A 226 17.67 -21.72 13.89
N TRP A 227 16.51 -21.10 13.64
CA TRP A 227 15.32 -21.79 13.12
C TRP A 227 15.46 -22.09 11.61
N LYS A 228 15.91 -23.31 11.30
CA LYS A 228 15.81 -23.90 9.96
C LYS A 228 14.36 -24.35 9.71
N ILE A 229 13.75 -23.89 8.61
CA ILE A 229 12.35 -24.13 8.22
C ILE A 229 12.13 -25.59 7.72
N GLY A 230 12.83 -26.57 8.29
CA GLY A 230 13.05 -27.87 7.66
C GLY A 230 12.26 -29.07 8.19
N GLU A 231 11.74 -29.09 9.43
CA GLU A 231 11.52 -30.40 10.08
C GLU A 231 10.14 -30.73 10.72
N ASN A 232 9.13 -29.85 10.78
CA ASN A 232 7.72 -30.27 11.03
C ASN A 232 6.71 -29.09 10.91
N PRO A 233 5.49 -29.25 10.33
CA PRO A 233 4.53 -28.14 10.13
C PRO A 233 3.12 -28.33 10.74
N GLN A 234 2.93 -28.98 11.90
CA GLN A 234 1.61 -29.23 12.50
C GLN A 234 1.07 -28.28 13.59
N GLN A 235 1.72 -27.18 13.95
CA GLN A 235 1.26 -26.31 15.05
C GLN A 235 0.62 -25.01 14.53
N TRP A 236 -0.39 -24.45 15.21
CA TRP A 236 -1.09 -23.24 14.73
C TRP A 236 -0.18 -21.99 14.68
N TRP A 237 0.89 -21.96 15.47
CA TRP A 237 1.97 -20.98 15.31
C TRP A 237 2.78 -21.25 14.05
N GLU A 238 2.86 -22.49 13.55
CA GLU A 238 3.48 -22.81 12.27
C GLU A 238 2.72 -22.24 11.09
N LEU A 239 1.40 -21.98 11.16
CA LEU A 239 0.69 -21.20 10.14
C LEU A 239 1.04 -19.69 10.18
N VAL A 240 1.35 -19.16 11.36
CA VAL A 240 1.90 -17.80 11.55
C VAL A 240 3.38 -17.75 11.14
N ILE A 241 4.08 -18.89 11.17
CA ILE A 241 5.51 -19.04 10.80
C ILE A 241 5.70 -19.39 9.31
N LEU A 242 4.77 -20.14 8.70
CA LEU A 242 4.80 -20.59 7.30
C LEU A 242 4.32 -19.50 6.33
N SER A 243 3.64 -18.45 6.82
CA SER A 243 3.38 -17.25 6.04
C SER A 243 4.65 -16.38 5.92
N ARG A 244 5.71 -16.90 5.28
CA ARG A 244 6.89 -16.24 4.65
C ARG A 244 7.60 -15.03 5.29
N GLU A 245 7.18 -14.46 6.42
CA GLU A 245 7.73 -13.21 6.92
C GLU A 245 8.45 -13.41 8.25
N ARG A 246 9.74 -13.78 8.17
CA ARG A 246 10.70 -13.68 9.29
C ARG A 246 10.69 -12.30 9.97
N ALA A 247 10.20 -11.27 9.29
CA ALA A 247 10.05 -9.93 9.84
C ALA A 247 9.03 -9.89 11.01
N GLY A 248 7.94 -10.69 10.97
CA GLY A 248 6.82 -10.59 11.92
C GLY A 248 7.20 -10.79 13.39
N TYR A 249 8.29 -11.51 13.66
CA TYR A 249 8.73 -11.82 15.03
C TYR A 249 9.30 -10.61 15.77
N LEU A 250 9.96 -9.68 15.07
CA LEU A 250 10.49 -8.46 15.68
C LEU A 250 9.39 -7.40 15.92
N MET A 251 8.21 -7.60 15.33
CA MET A 251 7.05 -6.75 15.54
C MET A 251 6.34 -7.03 16.86
N VAL A 252 6.30 -8.27 17.34
CA VAL A 252 5.64 -8.57 18.62
C VAL A 252 6.29 -7.78 19.78
N PRO A 253 7.63 -7.79 19.96
CA PRO A 253 8.29 -6.94 20.94
C PRO A 253 8.04 -5.45 20.70
N TYR A 254 8.04 -4.99 19.45
CA TYR A 254 7.84 -3.58 19.11
C TYR A 254 6.40 -3.11 19.41
N VAL A 255 5.39 -3.90 19.05
CA VAL A 255 3.97 -3.65 19.35
C VAL A 255 3.72 -3.71 20.85
N VAL A 256 4.29 -4.69 21.55
CA VAL A 256 4.22 -4.78 23.02
C VAL A 256 4.87 -3.54 23.64
N LEU A 257 6.03 -3.10 23.15
CA LEU A 257 6.67 -1.87 23.57
C LEU A 257 5.73 -0.68 23.33
N LEU A 258 5.17 -0.51 22.12
CA LEU A 258 4.24 0.58 21.81
C LEU A 258 2.98 0.57 22.70
N VAL A 259 2.42 -0.60 23.02
CA VAL A 259 1.27 -0.75 23.92
C VAL A 259 1.64 -0.34 25.34
N LEU A 260 2.76 -0.83 25.86
CA LEU A 260 3.29 -0.45 27.18
C LEU A 260 3.61 1.05 27.24
N LEU A 261 4.07 1.63 26.14
CA LEU A 261 4.38 3.05 26.01
C LEU A 261 3.13 3.92 25.92
N GLY A 262 2.10 3.50 25.17
CA GLY A 262 0.80 4.17 25.13
C GLY A 262 0.11 4.16 26.51
N TRP A 263 0.25 3.05 27.23
CA TRP A 263 -0.20 2.94 28.63
C TRP A 263 0.52 3.95 29.53
N HIS A 264 1.85 4.06 29.42
CA HIS A 264 2.63 5.02 30.21
C HIS A 264 2.38 6.49 29.84
N ALA A 265 2.26 6.82 28.56
CA ALA A 265 1.97 8.18 28.11
C ALA A 265 0.59 8.68 28.60
N ARG A 266 -0.38 7.77 28.76
CA ARG A 266 -1.71 8.09 29.32
C ARG A 266 -1.69 8.22 30.85
N ALA A 267 -0.79 7.51 31.52
CA ALA A 267 -0.58 7.62 32.97
C ALA A 267 0.18 8.91 33.38
N GLY A 268 0.97 9.49 32.47
CA GLY A 268 1.71 10.74 32.68
C GLY A 268 0.93 11.98 32.25
N ARG A 269 0.83 13.00 33.11
CA ARG A 269 0.28 14.31 32.72
C ARG A 269 1.31 15.10 31.90
N GLY A 270 1.28 14.93 30.58
CA GLY A 270 1.31 15.98 29.55
C GLY A 270 2.53 16.91 29.41
N SER A 271 3.62 16.75 30.16
CA SER A 271 4.69 17.75 30.22
C SER A 271 6.10 17.23 29.98
N SER A 272 6.30 15.90 29.98
CA SER A 272 7.63 15.35 29.86
C SER A 272 8.12 15.40 28.40
N PRO A 273 9.40 15.76 28.14
CA PRO A 273 10.02 15.64 26.81
C PRO A 273 9.89 14.23 26.21
N LEU A 274 9.73 13.21 27.06
CA LEU A 274 9.53 11.83 26.68
C LEU A 274 8.25 11.60 25.88
N GLU A 275 7.13 12.16 26.34
CA GLU A 275 5.83 12.06 25.64
C GLU A 275 5.91 12.67 24.24
N ARG A 276 6.82 13.63 24.02
CA ARG A 276 7.10 14.21 22.70
C ARG A 276 7.98 13.34 21.81
N ALA A 277 8.92 12.58 22.38
CA ALA A 277 9.84 11.72 21.62
C ALA A 277 9.19 10.39 21.19
N LEU A 278 8.31 9.85 22.03
CA LEU A 278 7.66 8.55 21.82
C LEU A 278 6.96 8.39 20.46
N PRO A 279 6.18 9.37 20.00
CA PRO A 279 5.58 9.30 18.67
C PRO A 279 6.54 9.16 17.52
N PHE A 280 7.69 9.84 17.59
CA PHE A 280 8.70 9.77 16.53
C PHE A 280 9.38 8.42 16.50
N PHE A 281 9.60 7.82 17.67
CA PHE A 281 10.10 6.46 17.73
C PHE A 281 9.08 5.47 17.15
N ALA A 282 7.81 5.59 17.53
CA ALA A 282 6.72 4.76 17.02
C ALA A 282 6.61 4.85 15.48
N LEU A 283 6.68 6.08 14.97
CA LEU A 283 6.76 6.32 13.53
C LEU A 283 8.02 5.69 12.93
N GLY A 284 9.18 5.82 13.58
CA GLY A 284 10.44 5.24 13.14
C GLY A 284 10.35 3.73 12.92
N GLY A 285 9.69 2.99 13.82
CA GLY A 285 9.48 1.55 13.60
C GLY A 285 8.37 1.21 12.62
N VAL A 286 7.33 2.04 12.50
CA VAL A 286 6.38 1.92 11.38
C VAL A 286 7.08 2.09 10.03
N LEU A 287 8.00 3.05 9.91
CA LEU A 287 8.80 3.28 8.71
C LEU A 287 9.81 2.15 8.50
N ALA A 288 10.45 1.66 9.55
CA ALA A 288 11.37 0.54 9.45
C ALA A 288 10.66 -0.73 8.98
N TRP A 289 9.47 -0.99 9.51
CA TRP A 289 8.60 -2.08 9.11
C TRP A 289 8.12 -1.93 7.66
N GLY A 290 7.56 -0.77 7.32
CA GLY A 290 7.12 -0.44 5.98
C GLY A 290 8.25 -0.49 4.95
N GLY A 291 9.46 -0.11 5.36
CA GLY A 291 10.67 -0.20 4.54
C GLY A 291 11.11 -1.63 4.34
N SER A 292 11.16 -2.43 5.41
CA SER A 292 11.49 -3.85 5.34
C SER A 292 10.56 -4.62 4.41
N THR A 293 9.24 -4.45 4.56
CA THR A 293 8.23 -5.12 3.72
C THR A 293 8.38 -4.75 2.24
N ARG A 294 8.59 -3.46 1.95
CA ARG A 294 8.84 -2.97 0.58
C ARG A 294 10.18 -3.44 0.01
N LEU A 295 11.24 -3.50 0.82
CA LEU A 295 12.53 -4.02 0.37
C LEU A 295 12.50 -5.51 0.10
N GLY A 296 11.80 -6.28 0.94
CA GLY A 296 11.59 -7.71 0.71
C GLY A 296 10.84 -7.94 -0.60
N ALA A 297 9.72 -7.23 -0.79
CA ALA A 297 8.95 -7.31 -2.00
C ALA A 297 9.72 -6.77 -3.23
N LEU A 298 10.52 -5.70 -3.08
CA LEU A 298 11.40 -5.20 -4.13
C LEU A 298 12.40 -6.27 -4.57
N ALA A 299 13.01 -7.00 -3.63
CA ALA A 299 13.96 -8.04 -3.94
C ALA A 299 13.32 -9.18 -4.76
N GLU A 300 12.02 -9.43 -4.59
CA GLU A 300 11.26 -10.40 -5.40
C GLU A 300 10.99 -9.90 -6.82
N VAL A 301 10.75 -8.60 -7.01
CA VAL A 301 10.33 -8.04 -8.31
C VAL A 301 11.39 -7.22 -9.02
N ALA A 302 12.57 -7.01 -8.43
CA ALA A 302 13.60 -6.09 -8.91
C ALA A 302 13.96 -6.28 -10.39
N TRP A 303 13.95 -7.52 -10.88
CA TRP A 303 14.26 -7.89 -12.27
C TRP A 303 13.04 -8.32 -13.09
N SER A 304 11.83 -8.18 -12.55
CA SER A 304 10.62 -8.41 -13.33
C SER A 304 10.44 -7.34 -14.41
N ARG A 305 9.70 -7.68 -15.47
CA ARG A 305 9.31 -6.73 -16.50
C ARG A 305 8.55 -5.57 -15.86
N LEU A 306 8.84 -4.35 -16.30
CA LEU A 306 8.10 -3.17 -15.90
C LEU A 306 6.71 -3.16 -16.53
N ASP A 307 5.77 -2.50 -15.87
CA ASP A 307 4.46 -2.27 -16.47
C ASP A 307 4.59 -1.47 -17.78
N PRO A 308 3.73 -1.72 -18.78
CA PRO A 308 3.78 -1.00 -20.06
C PRO A 308 3.75 0.53 -19.90
N ASP A 309 2.97 1.04 -18.93
CA ASP A 309 2.90 2.47 -18.62
C ASP A 309 4.25 3.02 -18.13
N VAL A 310 5.00 2.22 -17.37
CA VAL A 310 6.29 2.59 -16.79
C VAL A 310 7.37 2.60 -17.86
N VAL A 311 7.36 1.61 -18.75
CA VAL A 311 8.23 1.60 -19.94
C VAL A 311 8.02 2.88 -20.75
N ASN A 312 6.77 3.29 -20.96
CA ASN A 312 6.48 4.55 -21.64
C ASN A 312 7.03 5.77 -20.88
N TYR A 313 6.85 5.83 -19.55
CA TYR A 313 7.44 6.91 -18.74
C TYR A 313 8.98 6.97 -18.84
N LEU A 314 9.65 5.82 -18.89
CA LEU A 314 11.11 5.74 -19.06
C LEU A 314 11.53 6.31 -20.41
N LEU A 315 10.90 5.84 -21.49
CA LEU A 315 11.19 6.31 -22.85
C LEU A 315 10.96 7.82 -23.00
N LEU A 316 9.86 8.32 -22.43
CA LEU A 316 9.57 9.76 -22.40
C LEU A 316 10.63 10.52 -21.61
N ALA A 317 11.02 10.04 -20.41
CA ALA A 317 12.06 10.70 -19.61
C ALA A 317 13.41 10.69 -20.34
N GLU A 318 13.81 9.58 -20.96
CA GLU A 318 15.05 9.50 -21.73
C GLU A 318 15.06 10.47 -22.92
N GLY A 319 13.99 10.47 -23.71
CA GLY A 319 13.84 11.29 -24.92
C GLY A 319 13.46 12.75 -24.68
N MET A 320 13.14 13.14 -23.44
CA MET A 320 12.71 14.50 -23.11
C MET A 320 13.80 15.54 -23.43
N SER A 321 13.53 16.41 -24.41
CA SER A 321 14.41 17.53 -24.82
C SER A 321 13.91 18.89 -24.30
N SER A 322 12.59 19.03 -24.20
CA SER A 322 11.86 20.14 -23.59
C SER A 322 11.01 19.60 -22.42
N PRO A 323 10.73 20.41 -21.38
CA PRO A 323 9.92 19.97 -20.23
C PRO A 323 8.54 19.40 -20.61
N TYR A 324 7.97 19.76 -21.75
CA TYR A 324 6.62 19.31 -22.10
C TYR A 324 6.60 18.13 -23.07
N ASP A 325 7.76 17.62 -23.52
CA ASP A 325 7.92 16.45 -24.41
C ASP A 325 7.54 15.13 -23.69
N THR A 326 6.28 15.03 -23.28
CA THR A 326 5.76 14.00 -22.39
C THR A 326 4.64 13.18 -23.05
N GLY A 327 4.46 13.39 -24.35
CA GLY A 327 3.52 12.66 -25.19
C GLY A 327 2.10 12.75 -24.65
N SER A 328 1.44 11.61 -24.50
CA SER A 328 0.08 11.54 -23.96
C SER A 328 0.01 11.60 -22.42
N ARG A 329 1.13 11.83 -21.72
CA ARG A 329 1.22 11.79 -20.26
C ARG A 329 1.38 13.18 -19.66
N GLU A 330 0.98 13.32 -18.40
CA GLU A 330 1.19 14.55 -17.66
C GLU A 330 2.65 14.69 -17.19
N PRO A 331 3.18 15.92 -17.13
CA PRO A 331 4.62 16.09 -17.25
C PRO A 331 5.40 15.90 -15.95
N LEU A 332 4.79 16.13 -14.78
CA LEU A 332 5.52 16.15 -13.52
C LEU A 332 6.14 14.79 -13.17
N TRP A 333 5.47 13.68 -13.48
CA TRP A 333 6.07 12.37 -13.21
C TRP A 333 7.31 12.11 -14.08
N VAL A 334 7.26 12.48 -15.36
CA VAL A 334 8.39 12.37 -16.28
C VAL A 334 9.56 13.24 -15.82
N TRP A 335 9.28 14.45 -15.29
CA TRP A 335 10.31 15.32 -14.70
C TRP A 335 10.99 14.69 -13.50
N VAL A 336 10.21 14.08 -12.61
CA VAL A 336 10.73 13.41 -11.41
C VAL A 336 11.62 12.23 -11.81
N ILE A 337 11.21 11.43 -12.80
CA ILE A 337 12.04 10.32 -13.33
C ILE A 337 13.34 10.84 -13.92
N LYS A 338 13.27 11.86 -14.81
CA LYS A 338 14.47 12.46 -15.42
C LYS A 338 15.44 12.97 -14.35
N GLY A 339 14.94 13.73 -13.39
CA GLY A 339 15.74 14.27 -12.30
C GLY A 339 16.38 13.17 -11.45
N TRP A 340 15.62 12.13 -11.13
CA TRP A 340 16.11 10.98 -10.38
C TRP A 340 17.22 10.22 -11.12
N PHE A 341 17.03 9.94 -12.42
CA PHE A 341 18.04 9.27 -13.23
C PHE A 341 19.30 10.10 -13.45
N GLY A 342 19.19 11.43 -13.44
CA GLY A 342 20.36 12.30 -13.38
C GLY A 342 21.21 12.12 -12.11
N LEU A 343 20.62 11.65 -11.00
CA LEU A 343 21.30 11.46 -9.73
C LEU A 343 21.85 10.05 -9.52
N VAL A 344 21.08 9.01 -9.86
CA VAL A 344 21.44 7.61 -9.55
C VAL A 344 21.69 6.74 -10.78
N GLY A 345 21.53 7.30 -11.98
CA GLY A 345 21.61 6.57 -13.24
C GLY A 345 20.25 5.98 -13.67
N ASN A 346 20.13 5.73 -14.98
CA ASN A 346 18.94 5.17 -15.58
C ASN A 346 18.91 3.64 -15.41
N SER A 347 17.94 3.15 -14.64
CA SER A 347 17.70 1.72 -14.47
C SER A 347 16.26 1.47 -13.99
N PRO A 348 15.59 0.40 -14.46
CA PRO A 348 14.32 -0.06 -13.89
C PRO A 348 14.35 -0.19 -12.37
N LEU A 349 15.45 -0.72 -11.81
CA LEU A 349 15.60 -0.90 -10.38
C LEU A 349 15.65 0.44 -9.64
N ASN A 350 16.35 1.43 -10.20
CA ASN A 350 16.41 2.78 -9.63
C ASN A 350 15.04 3.45 -9.62
N LEU A 351 14.22 3.26 -10.64
CA LEU A 351 12.84 3.77 -10.65
C LEU A 351 11.98 3.12 -9.56
N ARG A 352 12.11 1.81 -9.34
CA ARG A 352 11.42 1.13 -8.23
C ARG A 352 11.90 1.65 -6.87
N TYR A 353 13.20 1.92 -6.71
CA TYR A 353 13.71 2.55 -5.49
C TYR A 353 13.09 3.93 -5.23
N LEU A 354 12.92 4.75 -6.28
CA LEU A 354 12.24 6.04 -6.17
C LEU A 354 10.82 5.88 -5.62
N THR A 355 10.02 4.96 -6.17
CA THR A 355 8.64 4.74 -5.69
C THR A 355 8.60 4.13 -4.29
N VAL A 356 9.56 3.29 -3.90
CA VAL A 356 9.71 2.83 -2.51
C VAL A 356 9.99 4.00 -1.56
N ILE A 357 10.91 4.91 -1.92
CA ILE A 357 11.22 6.11 -1.12
C ILE A 357 9.99 7.00 -0.98
N LEU A 358 9.26 7.25 -2.08
CA LEU A 358 8.03 8.01 -2.07
C LEU A 358 6.95 7.32 -1.21
N SER A 359 6.86 5.99 -1.24
CA SER A 359 5.93 5.24 -0.39
C SER A 359 6.25 5.42 1.10
N LEU A 360 7.53 5.46 1.50
CA LEU A 360 7.90 5.76 2.89
C LEU A 360 7.61 7.22 3.27
N LEU A 361 7.84 8.16 2.36
CA LEU A 361 7.46 9.56 2.54
C LEU A 361 5.94 9.71 2.71
N LEU A 362 5.15 8.94 1.95
CA LEU A 362 3.71 8.89 2.09
C LEU A 362 3.29 8.46 3.50
N LEU A 363 3.92 7.46 4.10
CA LEU A 363 3.64 7.04 5.48
C LEU A 363 3.93 8.17 6.49
N MET A 364 5.04 8.89 6.32
CA MET A 364 5.37 10.04 7.17
C MET A 364 4.33 11.16 7.06
N LEU A 365 3.90 11.47 5.83
CA LEU A 365 2.90 12.50 5.58
C LEU A 365 1.52 12.09 6.08
N ALA A 366 1.12 10.82 5.93
CA ALA A 366 -0.12 10.29 6.49
C ALA A 366 -0.14 10.43 8.01
N TYR A 367 0.93 10.01 8.70
CA TYR A 367 1.07 10.22 10.15
C TYR A 367 0.92 11.69 10.52
N LYS A 368 1.70 12.57 9.85
CA LYS A 368 1.69 14.01 10.15
C LYS A 368 0.30 14.60 9.93
N LEU A 369 -0.35 14.26 8.82
CA LEU A 369 -1.68 14.74 8.49
C LEU A 369 -2.69 14.35 9.55
N PHE A 370 -2.85 13.06 9.83
CA PHE A 370 -3.93 12.60 10.71
C PHE A 370 -3.65 12.96 12.18
N ARG A 371 -2.39 13.01 12.61
CA ARG A 371 -2.03 13.59 13.91
C ARG A 371 -2.43 15.06 13.98
N ASP A 372 -2.05 15.86 12.99
CA ASP A 372 -2.27 17.30 13.05
C ASP A 372 -3.75 17.67 12.87
N TYR A 373 -4.50 16.89 12.10
CA TYR A 373 -5.93 17.02 11.85
C TYR A 373 -6.78 16.62 13.07
N THR A 374 -6.48 15.51 13.73
CA THR A 374 -7.27 15.02 14.87
C THR A 374 -6.75 15.46 16.24
N GLY A 375 -5.51 15.92 16.31
CA GLY A 375 -4.80 16.16 17.57
C GLY A 375 -4.37 14.88 18.29
N SER A 376 -4.68 13.69 17.76
CA SER A 376 -4.33 12.40 18.34
C SER A 376 -3.11 11.80 17.66
N THR A 377 -2.02 11.70 18.41
CA THR A 377 -0.77 11.12 17.92
C THR A 377 -0.88 9.62 17.67
N LEU A 378 -1.59 8.90 18.55
CA LEU A 378 -1.82 7.48 18.40
C LEU A 378 -2.58 7.18 17.11
N LEU A 379 -3.60 7.97 16.80
CA LEU A 379 -4.39 7.79 15.59
C LEU A 379 -3.56 8.01 14.31
N GLY A 380 -2.68 9.02 14.30
CA GLY A 380 -1.73 9.21 13.20
C GLY A 380 -0.80 8.01 13.01
N ILE A 381 -0.29 7.43 14.11
CA ILE A 381 0.59 6.23 14.06
C ILE A 381 -0.18 5.03 13.53
N LEU A 382 -1.42 4.83 14.00
CA LEU A 382 -2.27 3.72 13.55
C LEU A 382 -2.55 3.80 12.05
N VAL A 383 -2.83 5.00 11.51
CA VAL A 383 -3.02 5.16 10.06
C VAL A 383 -1.74 4.83 9.29
N ALA A 384 -0.60 5.40 9.70
CA ALA A 384 0.68 5.11 9.03
C ALA A 384 1.05 3.63 9.12
N TRP A 385 0.76 2.97 10.25
CA TRP A 385 0.99 1.54 10.44
C TRP A 385 0.11 0.69 9.51
N LEU A 386 -1.21 0.94 9.48
CA LEU A 386 -2.11 0.21 8.60
C LEU A 386 -1.76 0.41 7.11
N LEU A 387 -1.36 1.61 6.71
CA LEU A 387 -0.85 1.88 5.35
C LEU A 387 0.49 1.21 5.07
N SER A 388 1.35 1.03 6.09
CA SER A 388 2.66 0.41 5.89
C SER A 388 2.56 -1.08 5.60
N VAL A 389 1.50 -1.73 6.11
CA VAL A 389 1.19 -3.15 5.92
C VAL A 389 0.11 -3.43 4.87
N ASN A 390 -0.43 -2.40 4.20
CA ASN A 390 -1.40 -2.61 3.14
C ASN A 390 -0.70 -3.30 1.94
N PRO A 391 -1.07 -4.56 1.59
CA PRO A 391 -0.38 -5.34 0.58
C PRO A 391 -0.45 -4.70 -0.82
N TYR A 392 -1.57 -4.04 -1.14
CA TYR A 392 -1.73 -3.36 -2.42
C TYR A 392 -0.81 -2.14 -2.52
N LEU A 393 -0.70 -1.31 -1.47
CA LEU A 393 0.24 -0.18 -1.45
C LEU A 393 1.70 -0.61 -1.44
N VAL A 394 2.02 -1.75 -0.80
CA VAL A 394 3.36 -2.34 -0.88
C VAL A 394 3.64 -2.75 -2.33
N SER A 395 2.74 -3.49 -2.98
CA SER A 395 2.89 -3.89 -4.39
C SER A 395 3.02 -2.68 -5.32
N LEU A 396 2.15 -1.67 -5.15
CA LEU A 396 2.13 -0.44 -5.95
C LEU A 396 3.48 0.30 -5.89
N SER A 397 4.10 0.34 -4.72
CA SER A 397 5.39 1.00 -4.50
C SER A 397 6.56 0.40 -5.26
N LEU A 398 6.37 -0.76 -5.88
CA LEU A 398 7.39 -1.50 -6.63
C LEU A 398 7.16 -1.44 -8.14
N ARG A 399 6.04 -0.85 -8.57
CA ARG A 399 5.66 -0.80 -9.98
C ARG A 399 6.40 0.31 -10.73
N GLY A 400 6.88 1.36 -10.04
CA GLY A 400 7.55 2.49 -10.71
C GLY A 400 6.57 3.48 -11.35
N LEU A 401 5.32 3.46 -10.93
CA LEU A 401 4.25 4.33 -11.42
C LEU A 401 4.16 5.62 -10.57
N ARG A 402 3.24 6.53 -10.93
CA ARG A 402 3.12 7.89 -10.36
C ARG A 402 2.30 7.98 -9.06
N GLU A 403 1.69 6.87 -8.63
CA GLU A 403 0.62 6.84 -7.64
C GLU A 403 1.07 7.32 -6.26
N GLU A 404 2.29 7.01 -5.82
CA GLU A 404 2.82 7.47 -4.53
C GLU A 404 2.99 8.99 -4.53
N ALA A 405 3.60 9.54 -5.58
CA ALA A 405 3.74 10.99 -5.75
C ALA A 405 2.37 11.67 -5.77
N TYR A 406 1.41 11.05 -6.46
CA TYR A 406 0.05 11.55 -6.55
C TYR A 406 -0.66 11.54 -5.19
N LEU A 407 -0.59 10.43 -4.45
CA LEU A 407 -1.10 10.31 -3.08
C LEU A 407 -0.48 11.36 -2.14
N ILE A 408 0.83 11.57 -2.22
CA ILE A 408 1.53 12.63 -1.47
C ILE A 408 0.92 14.01 -1.77
N SER A 409 0.70 14.33 -3.05
CA SER A 409 0.11 15.61 -3.45
C SER A 409 -1.31 15.78 -2.89
N VAL A 410 -2.14 14.73 -2.92
CA VAL A 410 -3.51 14.72 -2.38
C VAL A 410 -3.51 14.89 -0.86
N LEU A 411 -2.60 14.21 -0.13
CA LEU A 411 -2.48 14.37 1.32
C LEU A 411 -2.04 15.78 1.71
N CYS A 412 -1.07 16.35 0.99
CA CYS A 412 -0.62 17.72 1.19
C CYS A 412 -1.76 18.72 0.90
N LEU A 413 -2.51 18.50 -0.17
CA LEU A 413 -3.66 19.32 -0.53
C LEU A 413 -4.70 19.33 0.61
N PHE A 414 -5.11 18.14 1.08
CA PHE A 414 -6.01 18.01 2.22
C PHE A 414 -5.43 18.67 3.49
N TYR A 415 -4.14 18.49 3.75
CA TYR A 415 -3.46 19.06 4.91
C TYR A 415 -3.57 20.59 4.95
N PHE A 416 -3.25 21.27 3.84
CA PHE A 416 -3.30 22.73 3.77
C PHE A 416 -4.73 23.29 3.75
N VAL A 417 -5.72 22.51 3.32
CA VAL A 417 -7.13 22.91 3.32
C VAL A 417 -7.76 22.75 4.71
N PHE A 418 -7.51 21.63 5.41
CA PHE A 418 -8.29 21.23 6.58
C PHE A 418 -7.58 21.33 7.92
N VAL A 419 -6.25 21.31 7.99
CA VAL A 419 -5.54 21.43 9.27
C VAL A 419 -5.59 22.86 9.80
N HIS A 420 -6.04 23.02 11.04
CA HIS A 420 -6.42 24.29 11.67
C HIS A 420 -5.38 25.42 11.57
N ASN A 421 -5.87 26.63 11.32
CA ASN A 421 -5.10 27.88 11.11
C ASN A 421 -4.20 28.29 12.30
N GLY A 422 -4.38 27.72 13.49
CA GLY A 422 -3.48 27.98 14.63
C GLY A 422 -2.09 27.36 14.48
N LYS A 423 -1.92 26.35 13.61
CA LYS A 423 -0.65 25.64 13.42
C LYS A 423 0.21 26.19 12.27
N MET A 424 -0.37 26.98 11.37
CA MET A 424 0.28 27.43 10.14
C MET A 424 -0.10 28.87 9.80
N SER A 425 0.88 29.65 9.34
CA SER A 425 0.59 30.97 8.79
C SER A 425 -0.23 30.85 7.50
N PHE A 426 -1.06 31.85 7.22
CA PHE A 426 -1.83 31.92 5.99
C PHE A 426 -0.94 31.82 4.73
N ARG A 427 0.23 32.48 4.75
CA ARG A 427 1.21 32.40 3.64
C ARG A 427 1.67 30.97 3.39
N ASN A 428 1.99 30.22 4.44
CA ASN A 428 2.43 28.83 4.31
C ASN A 428 1.30 27.94 3.79
N GLN A 429 0.06 28.17 4.22
CA GLN A 429 -1.11 27.47 3.68
C GLN A 429 -1.31 27.77 2.19
N ALA A 430 -1.25 29.05 1.78
CA ALA A 430 -1.44 29.45 0.40
C ALA A 430 -0.36 28.87 -0.53
N VAL A 431 0.92 28.92 -0.11
CA VAL A 431 2.04 28.32 -0.85
C VAL A 431 1.89 26.80 -0.90
N GLY A 432 1.58 26.17 0.22
CA GLY A 432 1.37 24.73 0.29
C GLY A 432 0.23 24.26 -0.62
N LEU A 433 -0.88 25.00 -0.63
CA LEU A 433 -2.03 24.76 -1.50
C LEU A 433 -1.68 24.93 -2.98
N ALA A 434 -0.94 25.98 -3.33
CA ALA A 434 -0.49 26.24 -4.70
C ALA A 434 0.40 25.10 -5.21
N LEU A 435 1.41 24.71 -4.42
CA LEU A 435 2.36 23.66 -4.78
C LEU A 435 1.70 22.28 -4.85
N SER A 436 0.89 21.91 -3.85
CA SER A 436 0.21 20.61 -3.84
C SER A 436 -0.89 20.50 -4.89
N GLY A 437 -1.64 21.58 -5.15
CA GLY A 437 -2.63 21.64 -6.22
C GLY A 437 -1.99 21.53 -7.60
N ALA A 438 -0.90 22.27 -7.85
CA ALA A 438 -0.14 22.18 -9.10
C ALA A 438 0.46 20.78 -9.28
N ALA A 439 1.04 20.20 -8.21
CA ALA A 439 1.58 18.85 -8.26
C ALA A 439 0.50 17.80 -8.58
N ALA A 440 -0.67 17.85 -7.92
CA ALA A 440 -1.78 16.94 -8.20
C ALA A 440 -2.24 17.05 -9.66
N GLN A 441 -2.38 18.26 -10.18
CA GLN A 441 -2.81 18.51 -11.55
C GLN A 441 -1.78 18.06 -12.60
N LEU A 442 -0.49 18.32 -12.37
CA LEU A 442 0.57 17.90 -13.31
C LEU A 442 0.95 16.41 -13.17
N LEU A 443 0.54 15.74 -12.10
CA LEU A 443 0.65 14.29 -11.96
C LEU A 443 -0.54 13.58 -12.60
N ARG A 444 -1.75 14.11 -12.45
CA ARG A 444 -2.98 13.62 -13.08
C ARG A 444 -3.89 14.79 -13.40
N PHE A 445 -4.11 15.09 -14.68
CA PHE A 445 -4.80 16.32 -15.04
C PHE A 445 -6.24 16.34 -14.53
N ASN A 446 -6.92 15.19 -14.49
CA ASN A 446 -8.28 15.03 -13.96
C ASN A 446 -8.44 15.46 -12.48
N SER A 447 -7.35 15.75 -11.78
CA SER A 447 -7.38 16.25 -10.40
C SER A 447 -8.10 17.59 -10.24
N TYR A 448 -8.26 18.38 -11.31
CA TYR A 448 -9.02 19.64 -11.23
C TYR A 448 -10.42 19.46 -10.63
N MET A 449 -11.03 18.28 -10.81
CA MET A 449 -12.34 17.91 -10.26
C MET A 449 -12.42 18.02 -8.74
N PHE A 450 -11.31 17.80 -8.02
CA PHE A 450 -11.27 17.97 -6.56
C PHE A 450 -10.38 19.13 -6.11
N VAL A 451 -9.34 19.51 -6.89
CA VAL A 451 -8.48 20.65 -6.58
C VAL A 451 -9.29 21.94 -6.54
N LEU A 452 -10.18 22.19 -7.51
CA LEU A 452 -10.99 23.41 -7.56
C LEU A 452 -11.99 23.49 -6.40
N PRO A 453 -12.83 22.45 -6.12
CA PRO A 453 -13.71 22.50 -4.96
C PRO A 453 -12.97 22.65 -3.63
N LEU A 454 -11.84 21.97 -3.44
CA LEU A 454 -11.04 22.10 -2.22
C LEU A 454 -10.41 23.49 -2.07
N TRP A 455 -9.99 24.12 -3.18
CA TRP A 455 -9.54 25.50 -3.18
C TRP A 455 -10.68 26.48 -2.84
N VAL A 456 -11.88 26.26 -3.37
CA VAL A 456 -13.08 27.06 -3.04
C VAL A 456 -13.40 26.93 -1.55
N VAL A 457 -13.42 25.70 -1.01
CA VAL A 457 -13.65 25.44 0.41
C VAL A 457 -12.60 26.15 1.27
N TRP A 458 -11.32 26.06 0.91
CA TRP A 458 -10.27 26.77 1.64
C TRP A 458 -10.47 28.28 1.58
N THR A 459 -10.71 28.86 0.40
CA THR A 459 -10.93 30.30 0.19
C THR A 459 -12.11 30.81 1.01
N TRP A 460 -13.22 30.08 1.02
CA TRP A 460 -14.41 30.43 1.79
C TRP A 460 -14.12 30.50 3.30
N ARG A 461 -13.27 29.60 3.82
CA ARG A 461 -12.89 29.57 5.25
C ARG A 461 -11.96 30.72 5.67
N GLN A 462 -11.36 31.47 4.74
CA GLN A 462 -10.43 32.56 5.05
C GLN A 462 -11.11 33.92 5.25
N GLY A 463 -12.40 34.04 4.91
CA GLY A 463 -13.16 35.30 4.94
C GLY A 463 -12.91 36.20 3.73
N ALA A 464 -13.86 37.09 3.45
CA ALA A 464 -13.88 37.90 2.22
C ALA A 464 -12.63 38.78 2.00
N GLY A 465 -12.00 39.27 3.09
CA GLY A 465 -10.84 40.15 3.02
C GLY A 465 -9.56 39.50 2.46
N ARG A 466 -9.51 38.17 2.32
CA ARG A 466 -8.33 37.43 1.84
C ARG A 466 -8.44 36.90 0.41
N PHE A 467 -9.54 37.18 -0.28
CA PHE A 467 -9.82 36.63 -1.61
C PHE A 467 -8.67 36.88 -2.61
N LYS A 468 -8.10 38.09 -2.66
CA LYS A 468 -6.97 38.42 -3.55
C LYS A 468 -5.73 37.55 -3.33
N ALA A 469 -5.45 37.17 -2.09
CA ALA A 469 -4.32 36.31 -1.79
C ALA A 469 -4.65 34.84 -2.08
N CYS A 470 -5.92 34.44 -1.93
CA CYS A 470 -6.38 33.12 -2.36
C CYS A 470 -6.33 32.96 -3.89
N THR A 471 -6.63 34.00 -4.67
CA THR A 471 -6.53 33.95 -6.13
C THR A 471 -5.10 33.77 -6.63
N LEU A 472 -4.08 34.17 -5.84
CA LEU A 472 -2.69 33.96 -6.20
C LEU A 472 -2.29 32.47 -6.22
N SER A 473 -2.82 31.66 -5.30
CA SER A 473 -2.55 30.21 -5.31
C SER A 473 -3.19 29.52 -6.51
N LEU A 474 -4.42 29.91 -6.87
CA LEU A 474 -5.09 29.43 -8.08
C LEU A 474 -4.38 29.89 -9.35
N ALA A 475 -3.96 31.16 -9.41
CA ALA A 475 -3.21 31.70 -10.54
C ALA A 475 -1.91 30.92 -10.75
N PHE A 476 -1.18 30.58 -9.69
CA PHE A 476 0.01 29.73 -9.79
C PHE A 476 -0.29 28.36 -10.41
N ILE A 477 -1.35 27.68 -9.94
CA ILE A 477 -1.77 26.38 -10.48
C ILE A 477 -2.06 26.49 -11.99
N ILE A 478 -2.80 27.53 -12.40
CA ILE A 478 -3.12 27.80 -13.80
C ILE A 478 -1.84 28.08 -14.60
N ILE A 479 -0.97 28.98 -14.12
CA ILE A 479 0.26 29.38 -14.83
C ILE A 479 1.16 28.17 -15.11
N VAL A 480 1.30 27.25 -14.17
CA VAL A 480 2.13 26.05 -14.38
C VAL A 480 1.43 25.01 -15.26
N SER A 481 0.09 24.98 -15.27
CA SER A 481 -0.69 24.01 -16.07
C SER A 481 -0.91 24.43 -17.53
N VAL A 482 -1.01 25.74 -17.80
CA VAL A 482 -1.30 26.27 -19.15
C VAL A 482 -0.26 25.86 -20.20
N PRO A 483 1.06 25.90 -19.94
CA PRO A 483 2.04 25.44 -20.92
C PRO A 483 1.83 24.01 -21.39
N HIS A 484 1.41 23.10 -20.50
CA HIS A 484 1.06 21.72 -20.84
C HIS A 484 -0.16 21.66 -21.77
N LEU A 485 -1.21 22.44 -21.47
CA LEU A 485 -2.40 22.53 -22.31
C LEU A 485 -2.09 23.07 -23.71
N VAL A 486 -1.24 24.10 -23.79
CA VAL A 486 -0.80 24.68 -25.06
C VAL A 486 0.00 23.66 -25.86
N HIS A 487 0.92 22.93 -25.21
CA HIS A 487 1.69 21.87 -25.85
C HIS A 487 0.78 20.75 -26.41
N ASN A 488 -0.16 20.26 -25.59
CA ASN A 488 -1.12 19.25 -26.04
C ASN A 488 -1.95 19.72 -27.24
N TYR A 489 -2.41 20.97 -27.23
CA TYR A 489 -3.15 21.53 -28.36
C TYR A 489 -2.29 21.63 -29.62
N GLN A 490 -1.04 22.07 -29.50
CA GLN A 490 -0.12 22.17 -30.63
C GLN A 490 0.23 20.79 -31.22
N GLN A 491 0.41 19.77 -30.38
CA GLN A 491 0.83 18.44 -30.81
C GLN A 491 -0.34 17.55 -31.28
N PHE A 492 -1.48 17.61 -30.60
CA PHE A 492 -2.60 16.68 -30.78
C PHE A 492 -3.91 17.35 -31.21
N GLY A 493 -3.96 18.68 -31.28
CA GLY A 493 -5.19 19.43 -31.58
C GLY A 493 -6.22 19.47 -30.44
N ASP A 494 -5.90 18.91 -29.27
CA ASP A 494 -6.77 18.84 -28.10
C ASP A 494 -6.01 19.29 -26.84
N PRO A 495 -6.38 20.40 -26.17
CA PRO A 495 -5.67 20.85 -24.98
C PRO A 495 -5.75 19.85 -23.82
N LEU A 496 -6.83 19.06 -23.76
CA LEU A 496 -7.08 18.06 -22.73
C LEU A 496 -6.71 16.64 -23.18
N TYR A 497 -5.89 16.51 -24.24
CA TYR A 497 -5.51 15.23 -24.82
C TYR A 497 -5.04 14.19 -23.79
N SER A 498 -4.16 14.58 -22.86
CA SER A 498 -3.63 13.68 -21.82
C SER A 498 -4.70 13.09 -20.89
N MET A 499 -5.89 13.71 -20.83
CA MET A 499 -7.06 13.19 -20.12
C MET A 499 -7.98 12.40 -21.05
N ASN A 500 -8.31 12.97 -22.21
CA ASN A 500 -9.28 12.42 -23.15
C ASN A 500 -8.83 11.09 -23.74
N VAL A 501 -7.52 10.91 -23.97
CA VAL A 501 -6.93 9.64 -24.43
C VAL A 501 -7.29 8.45 -23.53
N HIS A 502 -7.46 8.67 -22.22
CA HIS A 502 -7.85 7.61 -21.30
C HIS A 502 -9.32 7.21 -21.42
N PHE A 503 -10.19 8.13 -21.83
CA PHE A 503 -11.59 7.81 -22.11
C PHE A 503 -11.77 7.14 -23.48
N VAL A 504 -10.94 7.49 -24.47
CA VAL A 504 -10.83 6.75 -25.74
C VAL A 504 -10.41 5.30 -25.46
N TRP A 505 -9.36 5.11 -24.65
CA TRP A 505 -8.93 3.78 -24.21
C TRP A 505 -10.06 3.03 -23.48
N ALA A 506 -10.76 3.68 -22.55
CA ALA A 506 -11.84 3.07 -21.78
C ALA A 506 -13.00 2.63 -22.68
N ARG A 507 -13.43 3.47 -23.62
CA ARG A 507 -14.42 3.13 -24.65
C ARG A 507 -13.98 1.90 -25.44
N ASN A 508 -12.76 1.90 -25.97
CA ASN A 508 -12.32 0.83 -26.85
C ASN A 508 -12.21 -0.50 -26.08
N ILE A 509 -11.64 -0.49 -24.87
CA ILE A 509 -11.59 -1.69 -24.00
C ILE A 509 -13.00 -2.19 -23.68
N GLU A 510 -13.90 -1.32 -23.28
CA GLU A 510 -15.23 -1.73 -22.88
C GLU A 510 -16.05 -2.29 -24.04
N PHE A 511 -16.19 -1.51 -25.12
CA PHE A 511 -17.13 -1.83 -26.20
C PHE A 511 -16.58 -2.84 -27.21
N VAL A 512 -15.25 -2.88 -27.42
CA VAL A 512 -14.61 -3.78 -28.39
C VAL A 512 -14.08 -5.05 -27.72
N MET A 513 -13.41 -4.95 -26.57
CA MET A 513 -12.79 -6.12 -25.92
C MET A 513 -13.71 -6.82 -24.94
N LEU A 514 -14.36 -6.07 -24.04
CA LEU A 514 -15.16 -6.67 -22.97
C LEU A 514 -16.58 -7.05 -23.41
N LYS A 515 -17.25 -6.17 -24.18
CA LYS A 515 -18.64 -6.37 -24.62
C LYS A 515 -18.76 -7.00 -26.00
N ASP A 516 -17.74 -6.88 -26.86
CA ASP A 516 -17.74 -7.38 -28.24
C ASP A 516 -18.94 -6.90 -29.08
N ILE A 517 -19.32 -5.64 -28.92
CA ILE A 517 -20.45 -5.03 -29.64
C ILE A 517 -20.03 -3.90 -30.59
N GLY A 518 -18.80 -3.39 -30.44
CA GLY A 518 -18.34 -2.20 -31.15
C GLY A 518 -19.10 -0.93 -30.74
N CYS A 519 -18.79 0.18 -31.40
CA CYS A 519 -19.47 1.46 -31.24
C CYS A 519 -19.16 2.38 -32.42
N ASP A 520 -19.90 3.48 -32.58
CA ASP A 520 -19.54 4.50 -33.57
C ASP A 520 -18.18 5.12 -33.22
N GLY A 521 -17.23 5.08 -34.17
CA GLY A 521 -15.84 5.48 -33.96
C GLY A 521 -14.98 4.51 -33.12
N CYS A 522 -15.49 3.33 -32.74
CA CYS A 522 -14.66 2.28 -32.16
C CYS A 522 -13.75 1.66 -33.24
N PRO A 523 -12.50 1.31 -32.89
CA PRO A 523 -11.61 0.58 -33.78
C PRO A 523 -12.02 -0.88 -33.95
N THR A 524 -11.43 -1.54 -34.93
CA THR A 524 -11.45 -3.01 -34.99
C THR A 524 -10.54 -3.61 -33.91
N ARG A 525 -10.68 -4.92 -33.66
CA ARG A 525 -9.80 -5.63 -32.69
C ARG A 525 -8.34 -5.64 -33.16
N GLU A 526 -8.12 -5.77 -34.46
CA GLU A 526 -6.79 -5.76 -35.07
C GLU A 526 -6.14 -4.37 -34.93
N GLU A 527 -6.89 -3.30 -35.09
CA GLU A 527 -6.41 -1.93 -34.85
C GLU A 527 -6.03 -1.72 -33.37
N MET A 528 -6.81 -2.30 -32.46
CA MET A 528 -6.58 -2.27 -31.01
C MET A 528 -5.30 -2.97 -30.55
N GLU A 529 -4.91 -4.02 -31.25
CA GLU A 529 -3.65 -4.75 -31.01
C GLU A 529 -2.43 -3.89 -31.37
N VAL A 530 -2.56 -3.02 -32.39
CA VAL A 530 -1.51 -2.08 -32.79
C VAL A 530 -1.48 -0.85 -31.89
N ASN A 531 -2.65 -0.29 -31.58
CA ASN A 531 -2.82 0.90 -30.76
C ASN A 531 -4.09 0.74 -29.91
N SER A 532 -4.00 0.90 -28.60
CA SER A 532 -5.18 0.78 -27.72
C SER A 532 -6.03 2.05 -27.62
N THR A 533 -5.59 3.14 -28.25
CA THR A 533 -6.24 4.47 -28.24
C THR A 533 -6.63 5.05 -29.62
N PRO A 534 -6.94 4.25 -30.68
CA PRO A 534 -7.38 4.79 -31.96
C PRO A 534 -8.81 5.30 -31.88
N GLY A 535 -9.17 6.11 -32.88
CA GLY A 535 -10.48 6.72 -33.04
C GLY A 535 -10.54 8.19 -32.59
N PRO A 536 -11.72 8.82 -32.68
CA PRO A 536 -11.89 10.23 -32.32
C PRO A 536 -11.69 10.46 -30.83
N SER A 537 -11.20 11.66 -30.48
CA SER A 537 -11.07 12.10 -29.07
C SER A 537 -12.42 12.06 -28.39
N LEU A 538 -12.43 11.61 -27.13
CA LEU A 538 -13.63 11.40 -26.33
C LEU A 538 -13.43 12.02 -24.95
N GLY A 539 -14.35 12.90 -24.56
CA GLY A 539 -14.34 13.50 -23.22
C GLY A 539 -15.00 12.60 -22.17
N ALA A 540 -14.74 12.88 -20.89
CA ALA A 540 -15.34 12.16 -19.76
C ALA A 540 -16.88 12.16 -19.79
N PHE A 541 -17.49 13.31 -20.12
CA PHE A 541 -18.93 13.48 -20.15
C PHE A 541 -19.56 12.69 -21.30
N GLU A 542 -18.93 12.73 -22.48
CA GLU A 542 -19.37 12.00 -23.66
C GLU A 542 -19.25 10.49 -23.46
N TYR A 543 -18.15 10.02 -22.86
CA TYR A 543 -18.01 8.63 -22.46
C TYR A 543 -19.13 8.21 -21.49
N LEU A 544 -19.29 8.92 -20.38
CA LEU A 544 -20.24 8.53 -19.33
C LEU A 544 -21.70 8.65 -19.76
N PHE A 545 -22.11 9.75 -20.40
CA PHE A 545 -23.52 10.03 -20.66
C PHE A 545 -23.90 9.98 -22.15
N GLY A 546 -22.93 9.96 -23.05
CA GLY A 546 -23.15 9.73 -24.47
C GLY A 546 -23.17 8.25 -24.83
N LEU A 547 -22.34 7.43 -24.17
CA LEU A 547 -22.25 5.99 -24.46
C LEU A 547 -22.99 5.10 -23.45
N HIS A 548 -23.43 5.64 -22.31
CA HIS A 548 -24.26 4.93 -21.33
C HIS A 548 -25.53 5.68 -21.01
N SER A 549 -26.57 4.93 -20.65
CA SER A 549 -27.79 5.53 -20.12
C SER A 549 -27.53 6.12 -18.73
N VAL A 550 -28.23 7.20 -18.38
CA VAL A 550 -28.14 7.81 -17.04
C VAL A 550 -28.45 6.79 -15.93
N GLN A 551 -29.39 5.87 -16.15
CA GLN A 551 -29.72 4.80 -15.22
C GLN A 551 -28.57 3.82 -15.02
N GLU A 552 -27.88 3.43 -16.10
CA GLU A 552 -26.67 2.60 -16.02
C GLU A 552 -25.56 3.32 -15.25
N VAL A 553 -25.28 4.58 -15.55
CA VAL A 553 -24.26 5.36 -14.82
C VAL A 553 -24.57 5.42 -13.33
N MET A 554 -25.80 5.79 -12.97
CA MET A 554 -26.18 5.91 -11.56
C MET A 554 -26.16 4.56 -10.83
N SER A 555 -26.68 3.50 -11.45
CA SER A 555 -26.71 2.16 -10.83
C SER A 555 -25.30 1.58 -10.65
N ARG A 556 -24.44 1.66 -11.68
CA ARG A 556 -23.05 1.22 -11.60
C ARG A 556 -22.23 2.06 -10.64
N THR A 557 -22.37 3.39 -10.64
CA THR A 557 -21.71 4.26 -9.66
C THR A 557 -22.11 3.88 -8.23
N ALA A 558 -23.41 3.70 -7.96
CA ALA A 558 -23.88 3.29 -6.65
C ALA A 558 -23.30 1.92 -6.24
N GLN A 559 -23.35 0.94 -7.14
CA GLN A 559 -22.77 -0.39 -6.91
C GLN A 559 -21.26 -0.32 -6.66
N GLY A 560 -20.52 0.49 -7.40
CA GLY A 560 -19.10 0.73 -7.19
C GLY A 560 -18.79 1.36 -5.83
N TYR A 561 -19.62 2.30 -5.35
CA TYR A 561 -19.47 2.84 -3.99
C TYR A 561 -19.73 1.77 -2.93
N LEU A 562 -20.72 0.89 -3.14
CA LEU A 562 -20.96 -0.24 -2.25
C LEU A 562 -19.75 -1.18 -2.19
N ASP A 563 -19.20 -1.54 -3.35
CA ASP A 563 -18.10 -2.52 -3.42
C ASP A 563 -16.77 -1.95 -2.92
N LEU A 564 -16.48 -0.66 -3.20
CA LEU A 564 -15.27 0.01 -2.72
C LEU A 564 -15.26 0.29 -1.22
N TYR A 565 -16.42 0.62 -0.63
CA TYR A 565 -16.45 1.21 0.72
C TYR A 565 -17.39 0.51 1.71
N LEU A 566 -18.42 -0.21 1.26
CA LEU A 566 -19.47 -0.75 2.15
C LEU A 566 -19.63 -2.28 2.07
N ARG A 567 -18.75 -2.98 1.36
CA ARG A 567 -18.72 -4.45 1.28
C ARG A 567 -17.27 -4.92 1.35
N PRO A 568 -16.96 -6.02 2.05
CA PRO A 568 -15.60 -6.55 2.16
C PRO A 568 -15.20 -7.32 0.88
N THR A 569 -15.15 -6.61 -0.25
CA THR A 569 -14.69 -7.14 -1.55
C THR A 569 -13.18 -6.94 -1.73
N ASP A 570 -12.60 -7.46 -2.80
CA ASP A 570 -11.21 -7.19 -3.18
C ASP A 570 -10.95 -5.69 -3.35
N LEU A 571 -11.92 -4.94 -3.88
CA LEU A 571 -11.81 -3.48 -4.03
C LEU A 571 -11.72 -2.77 -2.68
N PHE A 572 -12.43 -3.27 -1.66
CA PHE A 572 -12.33 -2.76 -0.30
C PHE A 572 -10.98 -3.11 0.34
N GLU A 573 -10.45 -4.30 0.07
CA GLU A 573 -9.11 -4.69 0.50
C GLU A 573 -8.04 -3.78 -0.08
N THR A 574 -8.12 -3.40 -1.36
CA THR A 574 -7.22 -2.42 -1.99
C THR A 574 -7.13 -1.14 -1.16
N GLN A 575 -8.26 -0.68 -0.60
CA GLN A 575 -8.34 0.56 0.17
C GLN A 575 -7.88 0.40 1.63
N THR A 576 -8.23 -0.70 2.29
CA THR A 576 -8.01 -0.92 3.74
C THR A 576 -6.78 -1.77 4.06
N GLY A 577 -6.31 -2.56 3.11
CA GLY A 577 -5.26 -3.54 3.25
C GLY A 577 -5.68 -4.85 3.91
N THR A 578 -6.98 -5.10 4.12
CA THR A 578 -7.46 -6.34 4.74
C THR A 578 -8.91 -6.69 4.42
N GLN A 579 -9.19 -7.98 4.21
CA GLN A 579 -10.56 -8.53 4.14
C GLN A 579 -11.07 -9.08 5.47
N SER A 580 -10.32 -8.91 6.57
CA SER A 580 -10.70 -9.48 7.86
C SER A 580 -12.07 -8.97 8.30
N ARG A 581 -13.00 -9.88 8.60
CA ARG A 581 -14.34 -9.55 9.11
C ARG A 581 -14.29 -8.70 10.38
N ILE A 582 -13.28 -8.93 11.23
CA ILE A 582 -13.06 -8.15 12.45
C ILE A 582 -12.63 -6.72 12.11
N ALA A 583 -11.66 -6.55 11.20
CA ALA A 583 -11.25 -5.23 10.73
C ALA A 583 -12.42 -4.50 10.05
N TYR A 584 -13.22 -5.21 9.25
CA TYR A 584 -14.43 -4.68 8.62
C TYR A 584 -15.45 -4.19 9.65
N ALA A 585 -15.68 -4.93 10.75
CA ALA A 585 -16.53 -4.48 11.84
C ALA A 585 -16.00 -3.19 12.50
N PHE A 586 -14.70 -3.08 12.73
CA PHE A 586 -14.08 -1.84 13.23
C PHE A 586 -14.17 -0.70 12.21
N TYR A 587 -14.05 -0.99 10.92
CA TYR A 587 -14.26 -0.01 9.86
C TYR A 587 -15.69 0.53 9.89
N LEU A 588 -16.71 -0.32 9.96
CA LEU A 588 -18.12 0.11 10.04
C LEU A 588 -18.39 0.94 11.30
N LEU A 589 -17.82 0.55 12.45
CA LEU A 589 -17.88 1.34 13.67
C LEU A 589 -17.22 2.71 13.48
N GLY A 590 -16.01 2.74 12.90
CA GLY A 590 -15.30 3.98 12.58
C GLY A 590 -16.10 4.89 11.65
N LEU A 591 -16.74 4.32 10.63
CA LEU A 591 -17.58 5.02 9.66
C LEU A 591 -18.78 5.66 10.35
N GLY A 592 -19.49 4.89 11.17
CA GLY A 592 -20.61 5.38 11.97
C GLY A 592 -20.18 6.51 12.91
N LEU A 593 -19.07 6.34 13.65
CA LEU A 593 -18.58 7.38 14.57
C LEU A 593 -18.13 8.65 13.85
N ILE A 594 -17.51 8.54 12.67
CA ILE A 594 -17.06 9.70 11.87
C ILE A 594 -18.26 10.47 11.31
N LEU A 595 -19.31 9.76 10.88
CA LEU A 595 -20.54 10.36 10.33
C LEU A 595 -21.17 11.35 11.32
N PHE A 596 -21.11 11.05 12.62
CA PHE A 596 -21.71 11.86 13.68
C PHE A 596 -20.72 12.75 14.45
N ASN A 597 -19.47 12.89 13.97
CA ASN A 597 -18.44 13.71 14.63
C ASN A 597 -17.87 14.81 13.69
N GLN A 598 -16.99 15.66 14.22
CA GLN A 598 -16.31 16.74 13.48
C GLN A 598 -15.49 16.25 12.28
N TYR A 599 -15.15 14.96 12.22
CA TYR A 599 -14.35 14.37 11.14
C TYR A 599 -15.16 13.99 9.90
N ARG A 600 -16.48 14.20 9.86
CA ARG A 600 -17.36 13.87 8.71
C ARG A 600 -16.91 14.45 7.37
N VAL A 601 -16.13 15.53 7.38
CA VAL A 601 -15.51 16.14 6.18
C VAL A 601 -14.64 15.12 5.42
N VAL A 602 -14.04 14.14 6.11
CA VAL A 602 -13.28 13.06 5.46
C VAL A 602 -14.16 12.25 4.52
N LEU A 603 -15.44 12.01 4.87
CA LEU A 603 -16.37 11.27 4.01
C LEU A 603 -16.70 12.08 2.74
N ALA A 604 -16.91 13.38 2.88
CA ALA A 604 -17.12 14.27 1.73
C ALA A 604 -15.90 14.30 0.80
N VAL A 605 -14.69 14.28 1.37
CA VAL A 605 -13.45 14.20 0.59
C VAL A 605 -13.32 12.85 -0.13
N ILE A 606 -13.68 11.73 0.50
CA ILE A 606 -13.69 10.42 -0.17
C ILE A 606 -14.62 10.46 -1.39
N VAL A 607 -15.85 10.96 -1.22
CA VAL A 607 -16.81 11.09 -2.33
C VAL A 607 -16.24 11.96 -3.45
N LEU A 608 -15.65 13.11 -3.11
CA LEU A 608 -15.05 14.05 -4.04
C LEU A 608 -13.85 13.45 -4.81
N LEU A 609 -12.97 12.71 -4.11
CA LEU A 609 -11.79 12.06 -4.70
C LEU A 609 -12.14 10.83 -5.55
N ALA A 610 -13.22 10.12 -5.20
CA ALA A 610 -13.71 8.98 -5.95
C ALA A 610 -14.39 9.42 -7.26
N ASN A 611 -15.24 10.46 -7.23
CA ASN A 611 -15.94 10.99 -8.40
C ASN A 611 -16.53 9.87 -9.30
N ALA A 612 -16.09 9.74 -10.55
CA ALA A 612 -16.56 8.73 -11.51
C ALA A 612 -15.85 7.37 -11.42
N ILE A 613 -14.85 7.22 -10.55
CA ILE A 613 -14.10 5.96 -10.43
C ILE A 613 -14.97 4.79 -9.98
N PRO A 614 -15.94 4.93 -9.06
CA PRO A 614 -16.85 3.84 -8.73
C PRO A 614 -17.56 3.24 -9.94
N PHE A 615 -17.99 4.05 -10.92
CA PHE A 615 -18.52 3.55 -12.18
C PHE A 615 -17.51 2.66 -12.91
N VAL A 616 -16.30 3.19 -13.11
CA VAL A 616 -15.20 2.55 -13.83
C VAL A 616 -14.78 1.24 -13.14
N MET A 617 -14.81 1.16 -11.81
CA MET A 617 -14.48 -0.09 -11.10
C MET A 617 -15.48 -1.23 -11.38
N THR A 618 -16.76 -0.92 -11.64
CA THR A 618 -17.74 -1.96 -12.02
C THR A 618 -17.51 -2.56 -13.42
N LEU A 619 -16.64 -1.94 -14.22
CA LEU A 619 -16.24 -2.42 -15.54
C LEU A 619 -14.96 -3.26 -15.50
N GLY A 620 -14.38 -3.49 -14.31
CA GLY A 620 -13.17 -4.31 -14.15
C GLY A 620 -11.86 -3.61 -14.52
N PHE A 621 -11.86 -2.27 -14.60
CA PHE A 621 -10.62 -1.50 -14.79
C PHE A 621 -9.68 -1.59 -13.59
N ASP A 622 -8.40 -1.24 -13.80
CA ASP A 622 -7.34 -1.35 -12.78
C ASP A 622 -7.70 -0.59 -11.49
N GLN A 623 -7.67 -1.31 -10.38
CA GLN A 623 -8.02 -0.84 -9.03
C GLN A 623 -7.17 0.37 -8.57
N ARG A 624 -6.01 0.61 -9.19
CA ARG A 624 -5.14 1.76 -8.90
C ARG A 624 -5.81 3.11 -9.13
N LEU A 625 -6.88 3.14 -9.92
CA LEU A 625 -7.64 4.36 -10.16
C LEU A 625 -8.36 4.87 -8.90
N ALA A 626 -8.65 3.99 -7.93
CA ALA A 626 -9.31 4.33 -6.68
C ALA A 626 -8.34 4.57 -5.52
N ILE A 627 -7.03 4.38 -5.71
CA ILE A 627 -6.08 4.32 -4.57
C ILE A 627 -5.94 5.64 -3.81
N GLN A 628 -6.26 6.78 -4.42
CA GLN A 628 -6.20 8.09 -3.75
C GLN A 628 -7.13 8.22 -2.54
N THR A 629 -8.13 7.35 -2.39
CA THR A 629 -8.98 7.33 -1.19
C THR A 629 -8.44 6.46 -0.05
N ALA A 630 -7.43 5.61 -0.30
CA ALA A 630 -6.95 4.62 0.66
C ALA A 630 -6.48 5.21 2.00
N PRO A 631 -5.73 6.34 2.07
CA PRO A 631 -5.36 6.93 3.35
C PRO A 631 -6.57 7.35 4.20
N PHE A 632 -7.63 7.85 3.57
CA PHE A 632 -8.84 8.31 4.24
C PHE A 632 -9.73 7.14 4.68
N VAL A 633 -9.83 6.10 3.86
CA VAL A 633 -10.50 4.84 4.21
C VAL A 633 -9.76 4.13 5.35
N THR A 634 -8.44 4.10 5.30
CA THR A 634 -7.59 3.57 6.38
C THR A 634 -7.75 4.39 7.67
N PHE A 635 -7.93 5.71 7.58
CA PHE A 635 -8.27 6.55 8.72
C PHE A 635 -9.59 6.17 9.39
N ILE A 636 -10.62 5.82 8.61
CA ILE A 636 -11.90 5.34 9.16
C ILE A 636 -11.69 4.05 9.98
N LEU A 637 -10.95 3.09 9.43
CA LEU A 637 -10.59 1.85 10.13
C LEU A 637 -9.79 2.13 11.41
N ALA A 638 -8.74 2.95 11.31
CA ALA A 638 -7.91 3.34 12.45
C ALA A 638 -8.73 4.02 13.56
N TYR A 639 -9.72 4.83 13.19
CA TYR A 639 -10.58 5.53 14.13
C TYR A 639 -11.48 4.56 14.92
N GLY A 640 -12.07 3.56 14.25
CA GLY A 640 -12.86 2.52 14.91
C GLY A 640 -12.02 1.67 15.88
N LEU A 641 -10.80 1.30 15.49
CA LEU A 641 -9.85 0.59 16.35
C LEU A 641 -9.46 1.42 17.57
N TRP A 642 -9.05 2.67 17.34
CA TRP A 642 -8.64 3.59 18.40
C TRP A 642 -9.76 3.83 19.42
N TRP A 643 -10.97 4.11 18.95
CA TRP A 643 -12.12 4.33 19.82
C TRP A 643 -12.44 3.10 20.67
N SER A 644 -12.41 1.91 20.06
CA SER A 644 -12.69 0.65 20.77
C SER A 644 -11.68 0.41 21.89
N PHE A 645 -10.39 0.62 21.60
CA PHE A 645 -9.32 0.51 22.60
C PHE A 645 -9.48 1.53 23.74
N GLU A 646 -9.83 2.78 23.40
CA GLU A 646 -10.10 3.81 24.40
C GLU A 646 -11.27 3.44 25.31
N ARG A 647 -12.34 2.85 24.78
CA ARG A 647 -13.49 2.42 25.61
C ARG A 647 -13.14 1.27 26.55
N VAL A 648 -12.39 0.28 26.07
CA VAL A 648 -11.93 -0.84 26.91
C VAL A 648 -11.06 -0.35 28.05
N THR A 649 -10.14 0.58 27.79
CA THR A 649 -9.27 1.15 28.83
C THR A 649 -10.04 2.01 29.83
N HIS A 650 -11.03 2.80 29.38
CA HIS A 650 -11.91 3.53 30.30
C HIS A 650 -12.71 2.59 31.21
N LEU A 651 -13.28 1.52 30.65
CA LEU A 651 -14.04 0.54 31.41
C LEU A 651 -13.16 -0.19 32.43
N SER A 652 -11.95 -0.61 32.05
CA SER A 652 -11.02 -1.28 32.96
C SER A 652 -10.59 -0.38 34.13
N HIS A 653 -10.39 0.91 33.89
CA HIS A 653 -10.13 1.88 34.95
C HIS A 653 -11.33 2.10 35.87
N ALA A 654 -12.54 2.18 35.33
CA ALA A 654 -13.76 2.33 36.12
C ALA A 654 -13.99 1.10 37.02
N LEU A 655 -13.78 -0.11 36.49
CA LEU A 655 -13.83 -1.36 37.24
C LEU A 655 -12.75 -1.42 38.32
N GLY A 656 -11.51 -1.03 37.99
CA GLY A 656 -10.41 -0.97 38.96
C GLY A 656 -10.62 0.05 40.07
N ALA A 657 -11.21 1.21 39.77
CA ALA A 657 -11.59 2.21 40.77
C ALA A 657 -12.72 1.69 41.68
N SER A 658 -13.73 1.05 41.10
CA SER A 658 -14.84 0.44 41.84
C SER A 658 -14.36 -0.68 42.76
N ALA A 659 -13.47 -1.56 42.29
CA ALA A 659 -12.87 -2.62 43.10
C ALA A 659 -12.04 -2.06 44.28
N ARG A 660 -11.28 -0.98 44.07
CA ARG A 660 -10.56 -0.29 45.15
C ARG A 660 -11.51 0.36 46.17
N ALA A 661 -12.60 0.97 45.70
CA ALA A 661 -13.60 1.55 46.57
C ALA A 661 -14.30 0.48 47.43
N ILE A 662 -14.66 -0.67 46.82
CA ILE A 662 -15.22 -1.81 47.55
C ILE A 662 -14.23 -2.33 48.59
N ARG A 663 -12.96 -2.55 48.22
CA ARG A 663 -11.92 -3.02 49.15
C ARG A 663 -11.73 -2.07 50.33
N HIS A 664 -11.66 -0.77 50.08
CA HIS A 664 -11.60 0.22 51.16
C HIS A 664 -12.86 0.18 52.03
N SER A 665 -14.07 0.07 51.45
CA SER A 665 -15.29 -0.02 52.26
C SER A 665 -15.37 -1.29 53.12
N THR A 666 -14.86 -2.43 52.62
CA THR A 666 -14.79 -3.68 53.39
C THR A 666 -13.72 -3.62 54.48
N GLU A 667 -12.55 -3.04 54.22
CA GLU A 667 -11.51 -2.88 55.23
C GLU A 667 -11.94 -1.90 56.33
N TYR A 668 -12.51 -0.75 55.98
CA TYR A 668 -13.02 0.21 56.98
C TYR A 668 -14.25 -0.31 57.72
N GLY A 669 -15.16 -1.03 57.04
CA GLY A 669 -16.32 -1.67 57.68
C GLY A 669 -15.93 -2.77 58.66
N PHE A 670 -14.93 -3.59 58.31
CA PHE A 670 -14.42 -4.65 59.18
C PHE A 670 -13.68 -4.09 60.41
N TRP A 671 -12.88 -3.04 60.23
CA TRP A 671 -12.25 -2.33 61.35
C TRP A 671 -13.26 -1.61 62.24
N HIS A 672 -14.32 -1.02 61.69
CA HIS A 672 -15.36 -0.38 62.51
C HIS A 672 -16.16 -1.38 63.34
N ILE A 673 -16.44 -2.58 62.81
CA ILE A 673 -17.18 -3.64 63.53
C ILE A 673 -16.30 -4.26 64.63
N LEU A 674 -14.99 -4.40 64.42
CA LEU A 674 -14.09 -4.96 65.43
C LEU A 674 -13.71 -3.97 66.55
N ASN A 675 -13.71 -2.66 66.27
CA ASN A 675 -13.31 -1.66 67.27
C ASN A 675 -14.48 -1.10 68.12
N THR A 676 -15.74 -1.33 67.73
CA THR A 676 -16.90 -0.97 68.55
C THR A 676 -17.38 -2.12 69.43
N GLY A 677 -16.50 -2.63 70.29
CA GLY A 677 -16.83 -3.53 71.40
C GLY A 677 -17.54 -2.83 72.57
N THR A 678 -18.33 -1.78 72.32
CA THR A 678 -19.13 -1.09 73.34
C THR A 678 -20.60 -1.06 72.95
N ARG A 679 -21.42 -1.74 73.75
CA ARG A 679 -22.89 -1.72 73.69
C ARG A 679 -23.40 -0.27 73.86
N ARG A 680 -23.53 0.49 72.78
CA ARG A 680 -24.35 1.70 72.78
C ARG A 680 -25.50 1.55 71.79
N LYS A 681 -26.73 1.64 72.30
CA LYS A 681 -27.97 1.78 71.53
C LYS A 681 -27.84 3.01 70.62
N VAL A 682 -27.64 2.80 69.33
CA VAL A 682 -27.66 3.87 68.33
C VAL A 682 -29.11 4.14 67.95
N ARG A 683 -29.61 5.35 68.25
CA ARG A 683 -30.85 5.90 67.68
C ARG A 683 -30.53 6.42 66.28
N PHE A 684 -31.27 5.95 65.27
CA PHE A 684 -31.21 6.46 63.90
C PHE A 684 -31.74 7.90 63.83
N PRO A 685 -31.00 8.85 63.23
CA PRO A 685 -31.56 10.14 62.87
C PRO A 685 -32.24 10.06 61.51
N PHE A 686 -33.51 10.46 61.48
CA PHE A 686 -34.32 10.66 60.28
C PHE A 686 -33.82 11.93 59.58
N VAL A 687 -33.14 11.81 58.45
CA VAL A 687 -32.70 12.96 57.64
C VAL A 687 -33.81 13.29 56.63
N ARG A 688 -34.50 14.41 56.85
CA ARG A 688 -35.36 15.07 55.84
C ARG A 688 -34.47 15.86 54.88
N GLY A 689 -34.38 15.45 53.62
CA GLY A 689 -33.75 16.22 52.55
C GLY A 689 -34.71 17.28 52.00
N LYS A 690 -34.32 18.56 52.09
CA LYS A 690 -34.91 19.67 51.33
C LYS A 690 -34.42 19.59 49.88
N LEU A 691 -35.36 19.70 48.93
CA LEU A 691 -35.10 19.97 47.52
C LEU A 691 -34.81 21.47 47.35
N ASP A 692 -33.57 21.83 47.04
CA ASP A 692 -33.21 23.16 46.54
C ASP A 692 -33.17 23.11 45.01
N THR A 693 -34.13 23.79 44.38
CA THR A 693 -34.16 24.07 42.94
C THR A 693 -33.29 25.30 42.65
N GLY A 694 -32.06 25.08 42.19
CA GLY A 694 -31.16 26.14 41.74
C GLY A 694 -31.46 26.56 40.30
N GLU A 695 -32.00 27.78 40.14
CA GLU A 695 -32.13 28.49 38.86
C GLU A 695 -30.75 28.73 38.22
N ALA A 696 -30.61 28.36 36.96
CA ALA A 696 -29.44 28.61 36.14
C ALA A 696 -29.53 30.00 35.50
N ALA A 697 -28.83 30.98 36.06
CA ALA A 697 -28.60 32.28 35.45
C ALA A 697 -27.56 32.17 34.31
N TRP A 698 -28.01 32.35 33.08
CA TRP A 698 -27.20 32.50 31.88
C TRP A 698 -26.60 33.92 31.82
N HIS A 699 -25.30 34.07 32.06
CA HIS A 699 -24.56 35.31 31.79
C HIS A 699 -23.99 35.30 30.37
N ALA A 700 -24.59 36.10 29.48
CA ALA A 700 -24.00 36.49 28.21
C ALA A 700 -22.82 37.46 28.46
N ARG A 701 -21.61 37.08 28.02
CA ARG A 701 -20.47 38.00 27.87
C ARG A 701 -20.41 38.46 26.43
N THR A 702 -20.99 39.62 26.16
CA THR A 702 -20.60 40.48 25.04
C THR A 702 -19.27 41.16 25.39
N ARG A 703 -18.22 40.93 24.61
CA ARG A 703 -17.04 41.82 24.56
C ARG A 703 -17.11 42.59 23.24
N GLY A 704 -17.31 43.89 23.37
CA GLY A 704 -16.95 44.90 22.38
C GLY A 704 -15.71 45.67 22.83
N GLY A 705 -15.09 46.37 21.87
CA GLY A 705 -13.93 47.25 22.01
C GLY A 705 -12.60 46.53 21.73
N GLU A 706 -11.70 47.03 20.89
CA GLU A 706 -11.58 48.25 20.09
C GLU A 706 -10.51 47.99 19.03
#